data_AF-A0A3B0ZWD8-F1
#
_entry.id   AF-A0A3B0ZWD8-F1
#
_cell.length_a   1.000
_cell.length_b   1.000
_cell.length_c   1.000
_cell.angle_alpha   90.00
_cell.angle_beta   90.00
_cell.angle_gamma   90.00
#
_symmetry.space_group_name_H-M   'P 1'
#
loop_
_entity.id
_entity.type
_entity.pdbx_description
1 polymer ?
#
loop_
_entity_poly.entity_id
_entity_poly.type
_entity_poly.pdbx_seq_one_letter_code
_entity_poly.pdbx_strand_id
1 'polypeptide(L)'
;MSERLSTHPPEVEKPLARLCYVDDSRTAAFVMRRMLEPSGYQIDYFQFAEPAVVALIQGDYDLLLTDLKVSSSGMDGDDLIRTLRQSGQSRLSQLPVIVITGSTDAEVLLKVYDAGANQVLTKPVDAGELDGHIRRLLLDRHESMETGSQAGHSDPMDVPLVIPVQTPPVPESKDEKTIPVLQVADVPVENPVPGRMDVGTSGENSVPVDPLESPLTTAPEAGSLSMIERAVASSSTPPLTHPSHTPMPAPEPVTDTAPEAVMETSVPDAEDRRRRDAEDHVESNSGMDEFIEYAGEVEIIIDPRQSSGCGQKDRQSIHPGADNRHHSADSFAVDEMPSRLPNWLQRLFSRRTLLVVLVLAALGFVAVKGGPFFFSKGLAVQTTFPEMGEIYQTIVAPGNIVSRQRMVIRPSHAGRLTMVLVSQGERVQRGQLLARLDDRELPAHLKQIQAELIAAREDIDRTERTWTQLRRSHEKGAVAEQFVKDAEVKLRAARARASRVMEAAQNATLVPEKQDVMAPFSGTITQRQAEAGQWVMPTNPLFVLAGEAQSEIEVSVDAADSLRILVGQVVLVTSDAFPDLEWQETVTRLDTMAEQEANTDSVKVFISLGARAPDLRPGQAVDAEIRTAWSTHAIKVPFEALLKRDGQVYLAVLQDGQVRIKPVITGIEDFSMAEIRQGLGGHEEIILPRGLFLRDGDRVYQSDSRD
;
A
#
# COMPACT_ATOMS: atom_id res chain seq x y z
N MET A 1 54.97 -7.20 4.37
CA MET A 1 53.71 -7.70 3.79
C MET A 1 52.60 -7.07 4.61
N SER A 2 52.07 -5.90 4.27
CA SER A 2 52.17 -5.14 3.00
C SER A 2 51.43 -5.79 1.82
N GLU A 3 50.24 -6.34 2.09
CA GLU A 3 49.24 -6.50 1.05
C GLU A 3 48.70 -5.13 0.65
N ARG A 4 48.33 -4.99 -0.62
CA ARG A 4 47.87 -3.71 -1.19
C ARG A 4 46.36 -3.65 -1.09
N LEU A 5 45.83 -2.58 -0.48
CA LEU A 5 44.44 -2.19 -0.68
C LEU A 5 44.22 -1.99 -2.18
N SER A 6 43.37 -2.83 -2.77
CA SER A 6 43.05 -2.76 -4.20
C SER A 6 42.06 -1.62 -4.42
N THR A 7 42.57 -0.45 -4.81
CA THR A 7 41.74 0.73 -5.09
C THR A 7 41.13 0.66 -6.48
N HIS A 8 40.32 -0.37 -6.73
CA HIS A 8 39.29 -0.29 -7.76
C HIS A 8 38.02 0.27 -7.09
N PRO A 9 37.34 1.27 -7.69
CA PRO A 9 35.96 1.56 -7.30
C PRO A 9 35.09 0.33 -7.60
N PRO A 10 33.94 0.14 -6.93
CA PRO A 10 32.99 -0.87 -7.36
C PRO A 10 32.63 -0.61 -8.82
N GLU A 11 32.88 -1.61 -9.66
CA GLU A 11 32.47 -1.59 -11.06
C GLU A 11 30.95 -1.68 -11.07
N VAL A 12 30.28 -0.60 -11.47
CA VAL A 12 28.82 -0.54 -11.46
C VAL A 12 28.30 -1.54 -12.50
N GLU A 13 27.83 -2.68 -12.03
CA GLU A 13 27.28 -3.72 -12.90
C GLU A 13 26.16 -3.12 -13.74
N LYS A 14 26.30 -3.25 -15.06
CA LYS A 14 25.31 -2.72 -16.00
C LYS A 14 24.02 -3.53 -15.82
N PRO A 15 22.84 -2.90 -15.61
CA PRO A 15 21.60 -3.63 -15.43
C PRO A 15 21.30 -4.51 -16.64
N LEU A 16 20.72 -5.69 -16.38
CA LEU A 16 20.38 -6.70 -17.39
C LEU A 16 19.38 -6.17 -18.42
N ALA A 17 18.40 -5.39 -17.95
CA ALA A 17 17.50 -4.59 -18.77
C ALA A 17 16.95 -3.43 -17.94
N ARG A 18 16.49 -2.37 -18.63
CA ARG A 18 15.81 -1.23 -18.02
C ARG A 18 14.31 -1.28 -18.33
N LEU A 19 13.51 -1.38 -17.28
CA LEU A 19 12.07 -1.58 -17.33
C LEU A 19 11.34 -0.28 -16.97
N CYS A 20 10.33 0.07 -17.74
CA CYS A 20 9.36 1.09 -17.36
C CYS A 20 8.20 0.38 -16.65
N TYR A 21 7.88 0.75 -15.40
CA TYR A 21 6.76 0.18 -14.65
C TYR A 21 5.67 1.22 -14.38
N VAL A 22 4.41 0.86 -14.62
CA VAL A 22 3.25 1.74 -14.49
C VAL A 22 2.12 1.04 -13.70
N ASP A 23 1.77 1.57 -12.53
CA ASP A 23 0.73 1.03 -11.64
C ASP A 23 0.27 2.15 -10.69
N ASP A 24 -1.02 2.29 -10.41
CA ASP A 24 -1.50 3.37 -9.54
C ASP A 24 -1.15 3.12 -8.05
N SER A 25 -0.89 1.85 -7.71
CA SER A 25 -0.51 1.39 -6.39
C SER A 25 1.00 1.45 -6.16
N ARG A 26 1.41 2.37 -5.27
CA ARG A 26 2.79 2.42 -4.76
C ARG A 26 3.20 1.14 -4.04
N THR A 27 2.24 0.45 -3.41
CA THR A 27 2.44 -0.88 -2.82
C THR A 27 2.92 -1.88 -3.86
N ALA A 28 2.24 -1.93 -5.02
CA ALA A 28 2.61 -2.79 -6.12
C ALA A 28 4.00 -2.41 -6.67
N ALA A 29 4.33 -1.12 -6.74
CA ALA A 29 5.65 -0.65 -7.18
C ALA A 29 6.81 -1.02 -6.25
N PHE A 30 6.64 -0.91 -4.93
CA PHE A 30 7.67 -1.37 -3.98
C PHE A 30 7.86 -2.89 -4.07
N VAL A 31 6.76 -3.65 -4.12
CA VAL A 31 6.80 -5.12 -4.29
C VAL A 31 7.48 -5.50 -5.61
N MET A 32 7.12 -4.83 -6.72
CA MET A 32 7.69 -5.05 -8.04
C MET A 32 9.21 -4.84 -8.06
N ARG A 33 9.68 -3.76 -7.41
CA ARG A 33 11.10 -3.48 -7.23
C ARG A 33 11.80 -4.56 -6.41
N ARG A 34 11.29 -4.91 -5.23
CA ARG A 34 11.90 -5.95 -4.38
C ARG A 34 11.87 -7.36 -5.00
N MET A 35 10.96 -7.65 -5.93
CA MET A 35 10.97 -8.90 -6.73
C MET A 35 12.03 -8.90 -7.84
N LEU A 36 12.20 -7.78 -8.55
CA LEU A 36 12.93 -7.73 -9.83
C LEU A 36 14.31 -7.05 -9.78
N GLU A 37 14.53 -6.07 -8.91
CA GLU A 37 15.85 -5.42 -8.76
C GLU A 37 16.95 -6.42 -8.31
N PRO A 38 16.69 -7.41 -7.41
CA PRO A 38 17.65 -8.48 -7.13
C PRO A 38 17.97 -9.39 -8.33
N SER A 39 17.08 -9.42 -9.33
CA SER A 39 17.28 -10.14 -10.61
C SER A 39 18.08 -9.32 -11.64
N GLY A 40 18.61 -8.16 -11.24
CA GLY A 40 19.51 -7.30 -12.03
C GLY A 40 18.82 -6.30 -12.95
N TYR A 41 17.51 -6.05 -12.79
CA TYR A 41 16.77 -5.07 -13.58
C TYR A 41 16.81 -3.67 -12.95
N GLN A 42 16.83 -2.62 -13.78
CA GLN A 42 16.59 -1.25 -13.33
C GLN A 42 15.10 -0.90 -13.58
N ILE A 43 14.37 -0.45 -12.55
CA ILE A 43 12.93 -0.15 -12.65
C ILE A 43 12.65 1.33 -12.38
N ASP A 44 12.26 2.05 -13.43
CA ASP A 44 11.70 3.39 -13.32
C ASP A 44 10.17 3.29 -13.22
N TYR A 45 9.64 3.70 -12.06
CA TYR A 45 8.22 3.63 -11.72
C TYR A 45 7.48 4.93 -12.00
N PHE A 46 6.27 4.82 -12.56
CA PHE A 46 5.34 5.92 -12.79
C PHE A 46 3.96 5.59 -12.24
N GLN A 47 3.41 6.45 -11.37
CA GLN A 47 2.08 6.26 -10.79
C GLN A 47 0.93 6.50 -11.80
N PHE A 48 1.22 7.08 -12.97
CA PHE A 48 0.26 7.36 -14.03
C PHE A 48 0.90 7.11 -15.41
N ALA A 49 0.09 6.84 -16.44
CA ALA A 49 0.55 6.49 -17.76
C ALA A 49 1.15 7.68 -18.55
N GLU A 50 0.65 8.91 -18.35
CA GLU A 50 1.07 10.07 -19.15
C GLU A 50 2.53 10.47 -18.90
N PRO A 51 3.05 10.51 -17.65
CA PRO A 51 4.49 10.62 -17.39
C PRO A 51 5.31 9.47 -17.98
N ALA A 52 4.78 8.24 -17.99
CA ALA A 52 5.45 7.08 -18.54
C ALA A 52 5.61 7.17 -20.06
N VAL A 53 4.62 7.69 -20.80
CA VAL A 53 4.74 7.98 -22.24
C VAL A 53 5.91 8.94 -22.51
N VAL A 54 6.02 10.02 -21.74
CA VAL A 54 7.12 11.00 -21.89
C VAL A 54 8.47 10.35 -21.62
N ALA A 55 8.58 9.55 -20.55
CA ALA A 55 9.79 8.82 -20.21
C ALA A 55 10.17 7.81 -21.30
N LEU A 56 9.23 7.00 -21.78
CA LEU A 56 9.43 6.00 -22.83
C LEU A 56 9.92 6.64 -24.14
N ILE A 57 9.38 7.80 -24.52
CA ILE A 57 9.84 8.55 -25.71
C ILE A 57 11.29 9.04 -25.53
N GLN A 58 11.63 9.58 -24.35
CA GLN A 58 12.93 10.23 -24.10
C GLN A 58 14.05 9.25 -23.73
N GLY A 59 13.72 8.09 -23.15
CA GLY A 59 14.68 7.13 -22.60
C GLY A 59 14.70 5.79 -23.33
N ASP A 60 15.86 5.17 -23.34
CA ASP A 60 16.00 3.77 -23.75
C ASP A 60 15.52 2.84 -22.63
N TYR A 61 14.41 2.17 -22.92
CA TYR A 61 13.80 1.10 -22.13
C TYR A 61 13.67 -0.14 -23.01
N ASP A 62 13.82 -1.30 -22.39
CA ASP A 62 13.83 -2.58 -23.07
C ASP A 62 12.46 -3.27 -23.05
N LEU A 63 11.63 -2.97 -22.04
CA LEU A 63 10.29 -3.52 -21.83
C LEU A 63 9.43 -2.54 -21.00
N LEU A 64 8.12 -2.51 -21.27
CA LEU A 64 7.10 -1.88 -20.44
C LEU A 64 6.34 -2.95 -19.65
N LEU A 65 6.17 -2.71 -18.36
CA LEU A 65 5.29 -3.46 -17.47
C LEU A 65 4.21 -2.50 -16.96
N THR A 66 2.93 -2.82 -17.14
CA THR A 66 1.82 -1.95 -16.74
C THR A 66 0.71 -2.74 -16.07
N ASP A 67 0.05 -2.19 -15.05
CA ASP A 67 -1.30 -2.64 -14.72
C ASP A 67 -2.26 -2.26 -15.86
N LEU A 68 -3.39 -2.96 -15.94
CA LEU A 68 -4.45 -2.64 -16.88
C LEU A 68 -5.27 -1.43 -16.43
N LYS A 69 -5.49 -1.30 -15.11
CA LYS A 69 -6.17 -0.15 -14.51
C LYS A 69 -5.13 0.73 -13.83
N VAL A 70 -4.90 1.90 -14.41
CA VAL A 70 -3.89 2.88 -13.99
C VAL A 70 -4.56 4.20 -13.61
N SER A 71 -5.82 4.43 -14.00
CA SER A 71 -6.55 5.60 -13.55
C SER A 71 -8.07 5.42 -13.50
N SER A 72 -8.69 6.09 -12.54
CA SER A 72 -10.14 6.28 -12.49
C SER A 72 -10.64 7.41 -13.41
N SER A 73 -9.74 8.18 -14.05
CA SER A 73 -10.10 9.34 -14.89
C SER A 73 -9.09 9.76 -15.98
N GLY A 74 -7.90 9.16 -16.04
CA GLY A 74 -6.84 9.39 -17.04
C GLY A 74 -6.64 8.19 -17.98
N MET A 75 -5.43 8.05 -18.53
CA MET A 75 -5.06 6.97 -19.44
C MET A 75 -4.84 5.63 -18.70
N ASP A 76 -5.56 4.59 -19.12
CA ASP A 76 -5.38 3.20 -18.65
C ASP A 76 -4.35 2.41 -19.46
N GLY A 77 -4.01 1.20 -18.99
CA GLY A 77 -2.95 0.37 -19.57
C GLY A 77 -3.15 0.00 -21.04
N ASP A 78 -4.38 -0.26 -21.51
CA ASP A 78 -4.61 -0.58 -22.93
C ASP A 78 -4.52 0.65 -23.84
N ASP A 79 -4.92 1.83 -23.36
CA ASP A 79 -4.75 3.10 -24.08
C ASP A 79 -3.29 3.57 -24.12
N LEU A 80 -2.52 3.31 -23.06
CA LEU A 80 -1.06 3.49 -23.05
C LEU A 80 -0.40 2.66 -24.16
N ILE A 81 -0.75 1.38 -24.27
CA ILE A 81 -0.19 0.48 -25.29
C ILE A 81 -0.60 0.94 -26.69
N ARG A 82 -1.87 1.26 -26.93
CA ARG A 82 -2.34 1.81 -28.22
C ARG A 82 -1.56 3.07 -28.61
N THR A 83 -1.33 3.98 -27.66
CA THR A 83 -0.54 5.20 -27.86
C THR A 83 0.90 4.88 -28.30
N LEU A 84 1.55 3.91 -27.67
CA LEU A 84 2.91 3.48 -28.04
C LEU A 84 2.95 2.78 -29.41
N ARG A 85 1.97 1.92 -29.72
CA ARG A 85 1.86 1.25 -31.04
C ARG A 85 1.57 2.24 -32.17
N GLN A 86 0.79 3.29 -31.91
CA GLN A 86 0.43 4.33 -32.89
C GLN A 86 1.44 5.48 -32.99
N SER A 87 2.46 5.53 -32.12
CA SER A 87 3.46 6.62 -32.03
C SER A 87 4.29 6.88 -33.30
N GLY A 88 4.27 5.97 -34.28
CA GLY A 88 5.09 6.01 -35.49
C GLY A 88 6.59 5.74 -35.29
N GLN A 89 7.05 5.58 -34.04
CA GLN A 89 8.44 5.28 -33.72
C GLN A 89 8.66 3.77 -33.61
N SER A 90 9.45 3.17 -34.52
CA SER A 90 9.67 1.71 -34.56
C SER A 90 10.12 1.12 -33.21
N ARG A 91 10.94 1.85 -32.44
CA ARG A 91 11.42 1.44 -31.10
C ARG A 91 10.27 1.25 -30.10
N LEU A 92 9.23 2.08 -30.16
CA LEU A 92 8.08 2.08 -29.25
C LEU A 92 6.96 1.16 -29.76
N SER A 93 6.72 1.14 -31.07
CA SER A 93 5.75 0.22 -31.67
C SER A 93 6.18 -1.24 -31.57
N GLN A 94 7.48 -1.50 -31.39
CA GLN A 94 8.06 -2.84 -31.14
C GLN A 94 8.58 -3.02 -29.71
N LEU A 95 8.25 -2.13 -28.76
CA LEU A 95 8.61 -2.31 -27.35
C LEU A 95 7.82 -3.50 -26.76
N PRO A 96 8.46 -4.52 -26.17
CA PRO A 96 7.76 -5.56 -25.42
C PRO A 96 6.88 -4.97 -24.32
N VAL A 97 5.64 -5.44 -24.21
CA VAL A 97 4.74 -5.08 -23.11
C VAL A 97 4.22 -6.32 -22.40
N ILE A 98 4.37 -6.34 -21.08
CA ILE A 98 3.65 -7.24 -20.18
C ILE A 98 2.56 -6.41 -19.49
N VAL A 99 1.32 -6.91 -19.49
CA VAL A 99 0.23 -6.32 -18.73
C VAL A 99 -0.10 -7.18 -17.52
N ILE A 100 -0.16 -6.58 -16.36
CA ILE A 100 -0.69 -7.17 -15.14
C ILE A 100 -2.18 -6.77 -15.05
N THR A 101 -3.06 -7.62 -14.51
CA THR A 101 -4.48 -7.27 -14.33
C THR A 101 -5.14 -8.05 -13.19
N GLY A 102 -6.07 -7.43 -12.46
CA GLY A 102 -6.96 -8.14 -11.53
C GLY A 102 -8.12 -8.88 -12.22
N SER A 103 -8.31 -8.72 -13.53
CA SER A 103 -9.44 -9.30 -14.27
C SER A 103 -9.10 -10.62 -14.96
N THR A 104 -9.95 -11.62 -14.77
CA THR A 104 -9.94 -12.90 -15.49
C THR A 104 -10.96 -12.97 -16.63
N ASP A 105 -11.64 -11.85 -16.95
CA ASP A 105 -12.63 -11.79 -18.03
C ASP A 105 -11.96 -11.88 -19.41
N ALA A 106 -12.37 -12.89 -20.19
CA ALA A 106 -11.85 -13.14 -21.53
C ALA A 106 -12.08 -11.96 -22.50
N GLU A 107 -13.17 -11.20 -22.37
CA GLU A 107 -13.39 -10.03 -23.24
C GLU A 107 -12.43 -8.88 -22.90
N VAL A 108 -12.04 -8.76 -21.62
CA VAL A 108 -11.04 -7.78 -21.16
C VAL A 108 -9.64 -8.22 -21.62
N LEU A 109 -9.29 -9.50 -21.43
CA LEU A 109 -7.99 -10.05 -21.86
C LEU A 109 -7.77 -9.92 -23.38
N LEU A 110 -8.80 -10.18 -24.20
CA LEU A 110 -8.72 -10.01 -25.66
C LEU A 110 -8.42 -8.56 -26.06
N LYS A 111 -9.09 -7.57 -25.46
CA LYS A 111 -8.86 -6.14 -25.74
C LYS A 111 -7.43 -5.68 -25.45
N VAL A 112 -6.75 -6.33 -24.50
CA VAL A 112 -5.35 -6.05 -24.13
C VAL A 112 -4.37 -6.64 -25.16
N TYR A 113 -4.63 -7.85 -25.66
CA TYR A 113 -3.87 -8.38 -26.79
C TYR A 113 -4.12 -7.58 -28.08
N ASP A 114 -5.36 -7.17 -28.36
CA ASP A 114 -5.71 -6.30 -29.50
C ASP A 114 -5.09 -4.90 -29.41
N ALA A 115 -4.85 -4.38 -28.19
CA ALA A 115 -4.08 -3.15 -27.99
C ALA A 115 -2.60 -3.31 -28.38
N GLY A 116 -2.08 -4.54 -28.35
CA GLY A 116 -0.72 -4.92 -28.73
C GLY A 116 0.18 -5.36 -27.58
N ALA A 117 -0.38 -5.87 -26.47
CA ALA A 117 0.40 -6.51 -25.41
C ALA A 117 1.08 -7.81 -25.90
N ASN A 118 2.27 -8.12 -25.38
CA ASN A 118 2.99 -9.35 -25.70
C ASN A 118 2.67 -10.48 -24.72
N GLN A 119 2.34 -10.15 -23.47
CA GLN A 119 1.92 -11.07 -22.42
C GLN A 119 0.89 -10.38 -21.51
N VAL A 120 -0.04 -11.15 -20.95
CA VAL A 120 -0.90 -10.72 -19.84
C VAL A 120 -0.75 -11.68 -18.66
N LEU A 121 -0.71 -11.15 -17.44
CA LEU A 121 -0.58 -11.88 -16.17
C LEU A 121 -1.67 -11.42 -15.20
N THR A 122 -2.19 -12.34 -14.37
CA THR A 122 -3.22 -12.02 -13.37
C THR A 122 -2.62 -11.68 -12.01
N LYS A 123 -3.12 -10.65 -11.31
CA LYS A 123 -2.81 -10.39 -9.89
C LYS A 123 -3.45 -11.52 -9.03
N PRO A 124 -2.78 -12.05 -7.99
CA PRO A 124 -1.39 -11.79 -7.57
C PRO A 124 -0.37 -12.45 -8.51
N VAL A 125 0.72 -11.74 -8.79
CA VAL A 125 1.76 -12.18 -9.73
C VAL A 125 2.85 -12.99 -9.01
N ASP A 126 3.23 -14.13 -9.58
CA ASP A 126 4.37 -14.94 -9.12
C ASP A 126 5.68 -14.35 -9.68
N ALA A 127 6.67 -14.12 -8.81
CA ALA A 127 7.93 -13.48 -9.18
C ALA A 127 8.75 -14.31 -10.21
N GLY A 128 8.71 -15.64 -10.11
CA GLY A 128 9.40 -16.53 -11.04
C GLY A 128 8.70 -16.64 -12.40
N GLU A 129 7.36 -16.56 -12.41
CA GLU A 129 6.58 -16.44 -13.65
C GLU A 129 6.91 -15.12 -14.37
N LEU A 130 6.89 -13.98 -13.65
CA LEU A 130 7.17 -12.66 -14.22
C LEU A 130 8.58 -12.54 -14.79
N ASP A 131 9.62 -12.93 -14.04
CA ASP A 131 11.01 -12.93 -14.54
C ASP A 131 11.17 -13.83 -15.78
N GLY A 132 10.55 -15.01 -15.77
CA GLY A 132 10.52 -15.91 -16.93
C GLY A 132 9.92 -15.27 -18.19
N HIS A 133 8.84 -14.51 -18.04
CA HIS A 133 8.23 -13.75 -19.15
C HIS A 133 9.08 -12.56 -19.59
N ILE A 134 9.71 -11.82 -18.66
CA ILE A 134 10.63 -10.71 -18.99
C ILE A 134 11.82 -11.23 -19.78
N ARG A 135 12.55 -12.23 -19.27
CA ARG A 135 13.74 -12.80 -19.94
C ARG A 135 13.42 -13.31 -21.34
N ARG A 136 12.28 -14.00 -21.50
CA ARG A 136 11.85 -14.48 -22.81
C ARG A 136 11.65 -13.34 -23.81
N LEU A 137 10.91 -12.29 -23.44
CA LEU A 137 10.62 -11.18 -24.35
C LEU A 137 11.87 -10.36 -24.70
N LEU A 138 12.86 -10.32 -23.80
CA LEU A 138 14.17 -9.74 -24.08
C LEU A 138 14.98 -10.60 -25.07
N LEU A 139 15.00 -11.93 -24.91
CA LEU A 139 15.66 -12.86 -25.85
C LEU A 139 15.03 -12.80 -27.26
N ASP A 140 13.70 -12.89 -27.36
CA ASP A 140 12.95 -12.78 -28.63
C ASP A 140 13.27 -11.45 -29.36
N ARG A 141 13.52 -10.36 -28.60
CA ARG A 141 13.93 -9.04 -29.11
C ARG A 141 15.40 -8.99 -29.56
N HIS A 142 16.30 -9.71 -28.89
CA HIS A 142 17.71 -9.80 -29.32
C HIS A 142 17.86 -10.61 -30.62
N GLU A 143 17.24 -11.79 -30.73
CA GLU A 143 17.34 -12.62 -31.94
C GLU A 143 16.77 -11.91 -33.19
N SER A 144 15.68 -11.16 -33.02
CA SER A 144 15.07 -10.38 -34.12
C SER A 144 15.90 -9.17 -34.54
N MET A 145 16.62 -8.52 -33.61
CA MET A 145 17.60 -7.46 -33.94
C MET A 145 18.79 -8.01 -34.75
N GLU A 146 19.38 -9.14 -34.33
CA GLU A 146 20.53 -9.73 -35.02
C GLU A 146 20.16 -10.27 -36.40
N THR A 147 19.01 -10.94 -36.53
CA THR A 147 18.51 -11.47 -37.81
C THR A 147 18.26 -10.36 -38.83
N GLY A 148 17.77 -9.19 -38.37
CA GLY A 148 17.61 -8.00 -39.22
C GLY A 148 18.94 -7.43 -39.76
N SER A 149 20.04 -7.62 -39.04
CA SER A 149 21.37 -7.11 -39.41
C SER A 149 22.02 -7.89 -40.56
N GLN A 150 21.79 -9.22 -40.64
CA GLN A 150 22.40 -10.07 -41.67
C GLN A 150 21.68 -10.05 -43.03
N ALA A 151 20.48 -9.47 -43.13
CA ALA A 151 19.69 -9.41 -44.36
C ALA A 151 20.22 -8.42 -45.43
N GLY A 152 21.40 -7.81 -45.22
CA GLY A 152 21.94 -6.73 -46.06
C GLY A 152 22.77 -7.14 -47.29
N HIS A 153 22.83 -8.43 -47.67
CA HIS A 153 23.65 -8.88 -48.81
C HIS A 153 23.11 -10.11 -49.57
N SER A 154 22.24 -9.86 -50.55
CA SER A 154 21.98 -10.79 -51.66
C SER A 154 21.47 -10.04 -52.90
N ASP A 155 21.91 -10.46 -54.09
CA ASP A 155 21.48 -9.90 -55.37
C ASP A 155 20.02 -10.27 -55.71
N PRO A 156 19.30 -9.44 -56.49
CA PRO A 156 17.91 -9.69 -56.82
C PRO A 156 17.75 -10.87 -57.79
N MET A 157 16.85 -11.80 -57.45
CA MET A 157 16.38 -12.88 -58.32
C MET A 157 14.86 -12.78 -58.47
N ASP A 158 14.36 -12.90 -59.71
CA ASP A 158 12.96 -12.71 -60.04
C ASP A 158 12.00 -13.71 -59.37
N VAL A 159 10.87 -13.20 -58.87
CA VAL A 159 9.71 -13.99 -58.44
C VAL A 159 8.44 -13.36 -59.05
N PRO A 160 7.55 -14.13 -59.70
CA PRO A 160 6.49 -13.56 -60.55
C PRO A 160 5.27 -13.01 -59.78
N LEU A 161 4.50 -12.16 -60.46
CA LEU A 161 3.24 -11.58 -59.96
C LEU A 161 2.25 -12.64 -59.47
N VAL A 162 1.62 -12.35 -58.33
CA VAL A 162 0.41 -13.03 -57.82
C VAL A 162 -0.80 -12.10 -57.98
N ILE A 163 -1.96 -12.69 -58.27
CA ILE A 163 -3.20 -12.02 -58.66
C ILE A 163 -3.93 -11.43 -57.42
N PRO A 164 -4.53 -10.22 -57.50
CA PRO A 164 -5.26 -9.63 -56.39
C PRO A 164 -6.54 -10.42 -56.04
N VAL A 165 -6.77 -10.65 -54.74
CA VAL A 165 -8.01 -11.20 -54.19
C VAL A 165 -9.01 -10.07 -53.95
N GLN A 166 -10.28 -10.29 -54.31
CA GLN A 166 -11.36 -9.31 -54.06
C GLN A 166 -11.92 -9.45 -52.65
N THR A 167 -12.06 -8.35 -51.92
CA THR A 167 -12.81 -8.27 -50.65
C THR A 167 -14.31 -8.08 -50.90
N PRO A 168 -15.19 -8.74 -50.13
CA PRO A 168 -16.64 -8.46 -50.14
C PRO A 168 -16.96 -7.13 -49.43
N PRO A 169 -18.12 -6.51 -49.69
CA PRO A 169 -18.49 -5.22 -49.10
C PRO A 169 -18.94 -5.33 -47.64
N VAL A 170 -18.59 -4.31 -46.85
CA VAL A 170 -19.08 -4.09 -45.47
C VAL A 170 -20.40 -3.29 -45.53
N PRO A 171 -21.44 -3.63 -44.75
CA PRO A 171 -22.66 -2.82 -44.66
C PRO A 171 -22.45 -1.59 -43.78
N GLU A 172 -23.04 -0.45 -44.18
CA GLU A 172 -23.02 0.78 -43.40
C GLU A 172 -23.85 0.67 -42.11
N SER A 173 -23.29 1.12 -40.98
CA SER A 173 -24.06 1.62 -39.84
C SER A 173 -23.51 2.99 -39.44
N LYS A 174 -24.40 3.89 -39.04
CA LYS A 174 -24.08 5.30 -38.74
C LYS A 174 -23.95 5.49 -37.23
N ASP A 175 -22.90 6.20 -36.82
CA ASP A 175 -22.99 7.28 -35.84
C ASP A 175 -21.63 8.00 -35.78
N GLU A 176 -21.48 9.10 -36.51
CA GLU A 176 -20.28 9.93 -36.49
C GLU A 176 -20.21 10.76 -35.19
N LYS A 177 -19.15 10.57 -34.40
CA LYS A 177 -18.71 11.53 -33.40
C LYS A 177 -17.29 11.99 -33.72
N THR A 178 -17.20 13.09 -34.46
CA THR A 178 -15.94 13.65 -34.94
C THR A 178 -15.06 14.13 -33.79
N ILE A 179 -13.86 13.55 -33.65
CA ILE A 179 -12.81 14.07 -32.77
C ILE A 179 -11.91 15.00 -33.63
N PRO A 180 -11.66 16.25 -33.22
CA PRO A 180 -10.82 17.16 -34.00
C PRO A 180 -9.34 16.78 -33.89
N VAL A 181 -8.70 16.56 -35.04
CA VAL A 181 -7.24 16.37 -35.12
C VAL A 181 -6.55 17.70 -34.80
N LEU A 182 -5.76 17.75 -33.72
CA LEU A 182 -4.97 18.94 -33.40
C LEU A 182 -3.71 18.97 -34.26
N GLN A 183 -3.61 19.97 -35.14
CA GLN A 183 -2.49 20.12 -36.06
C GLN A 183 -1.37 20.95 -35.42
N VAL A 184 -0.17 20.38 -35.33
CA VAL A 184 1.02 21.06 -34.78
C VAL A 184 1.51 22.14 -35.74
N ALA A 185 1.75 23.35 -35.20
CA ALA A 185 2.40 24.46 -35.90
C ALA A 185 3.25 25.27 -34.90
N ASP A 186 4.46 25.66 -35.30
CA ASP A 186 5.47 26.28 -34.45
C ASP A 186 5.44 27.83 -34.43
N VAL A 187 6.26 28.43 -33.54
CA VAL A 187 6.78 29.83 -33.57
C VAL A 187 5.81 30.93 -33.08
N PRO A 188 6.25 32.00 -32.35
CA PRO A 188 7.42 32.21 -31.48
C PRO A 188 7.05 32.68 -30.04
N VAL A 189 8.08 33.06 -29.26
CA VAL A 189 7.96 33.85 -28.01
C VAL A 189 7.79 35.35 -28.30
N GLU A 190 6.81 36.01 -27.68
CA GLU A 190 6.95 37.42 -27.25
C GLU A 190 5.91 37.78 -26.16
N ASN A 191 6.19 38.85 -25.40
CA ASN A 191 5.43 39.26 -24.20
C ASN A 191 5.09 40.75 -24.35
N PRO A 192 3.82 41.19 -24.15
CA PRO A 192 3.64 42.25 -23.16
C PRO A 192 2.30 42.23 -22.38
N VAL A 193 2.32 42.91 -21.23
CA VAL A 193 1.15 43.23 -20.40
C VAL A 193 0.33 44.38 -21.03
N PRO A 194 -1.00 44.26 -21.03
CA PRO A 194 -1.82 45.36 -20.48
C PRO A 194 -2.93 44.84 -19.56
N GLY A 195 -3.55 45.73 -18.79
CA GLY A 195 -4.72 45.42 -17.97
C GLY A 195 -5.84 46.42 -18.14
N ARG A 196 -7.00 46.10 -17.53
CA ARG A 196 -8.13 46.99 -17.20
C ARG A 196 -8.91 47.62 -18.38
N MET A 197 -10.19 47.28 -18.47
CA MET A 197 -11.23 48.23 -18.93
C MET A 197 -12.59 47.90 -18.30
N ASP A 198 -13.40 48.93 -18.03
CA ASP A 198 -14.64 48.87 -17.26
C ASP A 198 -15.90 49.06 -18.15
N VAL A 199 -16.99 48.33 -17.88
CA VAL A 199 -18.40 48.67 -18.23
C VAL A 199 -19.31 47.98 -17.20
N GLY A 200 -20.36 48.57 -16.62
CA GLY A 200 -20.89 49.95 -16.68
C GLY A 200 -22.34 50.02 -16.12
N THR A 201 -22.91 51.24 -15.99
CA THR A 201 -24.28 51.58 -15.49
C THR A 201 -24.53 51.46 -13.97
N SER A 202 -25.31 52.33 -13.29
CA SER A 202 -25.92 53.65 -13.64
C SER A 202 -26.38 54.44 -12.39
N GLY A 203 -26.62 55.76 -12.52
CA GLY A 203 -27.23 56.66 -11.50
C GLY A 203 -26.26 57.67 -10.89
N GLU A 204 -26.06 58.89 -11.43
CA GLU A 204 -26.92 60.10 -11.35
C GLU A 204 -26.85 60.91 -10.02
N ASN A 205 -26.00 61.96 -9.97
CA ASN A 205 -26.41 63.35 -9.63
C ASN A 205 -25.26 64.40 -9.63
N SER A 206 -25.41 65.43 -10.48
CA SER A 206 -25.59 66.86 -10.10
C SER A 206 -24.78 67.46 -8.91
N VAL A 207 -24.05 68.59 -8.98
CA VAL A 207 -23.44 69.49 -10.01
C VAL A 207 -22.34 70.37 -9.30
N PRO A 208 -21.46 71.14 -9.98
CA PRO A 208 -20.17 71.63 -9.41
C PRO A 208 -20.14 73.06 -8.82
N VAL A 209 -19.03 73.40 -8.12
CA VAL A 209 -18.49 74.77 -7.91
C VAL A 209 -16.96 74.76 -8.18
N ASP A 210 -16.43 75.91 -8.61
CA ASP A 210 -15.09 76.16 -9.19
C ASP A 210 -13.96 76.50 -8.17
N PRO A 211 -12.67 76.61 -8.60
CA PRO A 211 -11.47 76.68 -7.74
C PRO A 211 -10.94 78.10 -7.47
N LEU A 212 -9.83 78.22 -6.70
CA LEU A 212 -8.91 79.38 -6.75
C LEU A 212 -7.49 79.11 -6.17
N GLU A 213 -6.48 79.47 -6.97
CA GLU A 213 -5.14 80.02 -6.61
C GLU A 213 -4.06 79.27 -5.78
N SER A 214 -2.85 79.85 -5.83
CA SER A 214 -1.54 79.43 -5.28
C SER A 214 -0.78 80.70 -4.82
N PRO A 215 0.54 80.74 -4.47
CA PRO A 215 1.50 79.70 -4.06
C PRO A 215 2.34 80.13 -2.80
N LEU A 216 3.54 79.53 -2.64
CA LEU A 216 4.82 80.16 -2.21
C LEU A 216 5.26 80.25 -0.71
N THR A 217 6.55 79.93 -0.51
CA THR A 217 7.58 80.53 0.41
C THR A 217 8.08 79.75 1.67
N THR A 218 9.39 79.43 1.65
CA THR A 218 10.41 79.30 2.75
C THR A 218 10.29 78.35 3.95
N ALA A 219 11.38 77.60 4.19
CA ALA A 219 11.93 77.28 5.52
C ALA A 219 12.97 78.35 5.94
N PRO A 220 13.44 78.39 7.22
CA PRO A 220 14.84 77.97 7.48
C PRO A 220 15.18 77.44 8.91
N GLU A 221 16.37 76.82 9.03
CA GLU A 221 17.32 76.85 10.19
C GLU A 221 16.90 76.41 11.63
N ALA A 222 17.79 76.24 12.63
CA ALA A 222 19.12 75.57 12.71
C ALA A 222 19.64 75.48 14.17
N GLY A 223 20.48 74.48 14.49
CA GLY A 223 21.35 74.45 15.70
C GLY A 223 20.73 73.89 17.01
N SER A 224 21.51 73.60 18.08
CA SER A 224 22.98 73.56 18.24
C SER A 224 23.43 72.88 19.57
N LEU A 225 24.73 72.52 19.68
CA LEU A 225 25.52 72.25 20.92
C LEU A 225 25.13 71.03 21.81
N SER A 226 25.96 70.53 22.75
CA SER A 226 27.43 70.25 22.78
C SER A 226 27.78 69.35 24.00
N MET A 227 29.00 68.79 24.05
CA MET A 227 29.52 67.95 25.16
C MET A 227 29.67 68.71 26.51
N ILE A 228 29.78 67.95 27.62
CA ILE A 228 30.88 68.04 28.62
C ILE A 228 30.86 66.82 29.58
N GLU A 229 32.06 66.25 29.81
CA GLU A 229 32.64 65.45 30.94
C GLU A 229 31.73 64.81 32.04
N ARG A 230 32.12 63.80 32.85
CA ARG A 230 33.46 63.37 33.33
C ARG A 230 33.50 61.86 33.68
N ALA A 231 34.50 61.41 34.44
CA ALA A 231 35.27 60.20 34.11
C ALA A 231 36.17 59.64 35.24
N VAL A 232 36.45 58.32 35.19
CA VAL A 232 37.63 57.58 35.79
C VAL A 232 37.68 57.47 37.33
N ALA A 233 38.10 56.36 37.99
CA ALA A 233 38.65 55.03 37.59
C ALA A 233 37.71 53.86 38.03
N SER A 234 38.01 52.67 38.61
CA SER A 234 39.20 51.86 39.07
C SER A 234 38.67 50.48 39.57
N SER A 235 39.39 49.34 39.70
CA SER A 235 40.72 48.85 39.23
C SER A 235 40.92 47.34 39.59
N SER A 236 42.02 46.71 39.12
CA SER A 236 42.68 45.47 39.61
C SER A 236 41.99 44.07 39.54
N THR A 237 42.63 43.20 38.75
CA THR A 237 42.57 41.73 38.52
C THR A 237 43.28 40.89 39.65
N PRO A 238 43.45 39.51 39.62
CA PRO A 238 43.14 38.44 38.64
C PRO A 238 42.37 37.18 39.26
N PRO A 239 42.73 35.86 39.18
CA PRO A 239 41.75 34.76 38.96
C PRO A 239 41.86 33.54 39.95
N LEU A 240 41.50 32.32 39.50
CA LEU A 240 41.62 30.96 40.12
C LEU A 240 40.44 30.52 41.03
N THR A 241 40.02 29.25 41.23
CA THR A 241 39.93 27.94 40.52
C THR A 241 39.38 26.90 41.54
N HIS A 242 38.42 26.03 41.17
CA HIS A 242 38.04 24.73 41.78
C HIS A 242 37.69 24.64 43.30
N PRO A 243 36.78 23.71 43.66
CA PRO A 243 37.23 22.41 44.22
C PRO A 243 36.70 21.18 43.45
N SER A 244 36.95 19.96 43.95
CA SER A 244 36.77 18.68 43.24
C SER A 244 36.39 17.50 44.16
N HIS A 245 35.61 16.53 43.63
CA HIS A 245 35.13 15.28 44.28
C HIS A 245 34.17 15.50 45.48
N THR A 246 33.25 14.59 45.82
CA THR A 246 33.24 13.10 45.78
C THR A 246 31.80 12.57 45.49
N PRO A 247 31.59 11.39 44.85
CA PRO A 247 30.26 10.98 44.36
C PRO A 247 29.35 10.28 45.40
N MET A 248 28.06 10.14 45.07
CA MET A 248 27.10 9.25 45.75
C MET A 248 26.79 7.98 44.93
N PRO A 249 26.39 6.86 45.57
CA PRO A 249 26.40 5.52 44.95
C PRO A 249 25.05 5.05 44.37
N ALA A 250 25.09 3.95 43.63
CA ALA A 250 23.93 3.21 43.11
C ALA A 250 23.32 2.25 44.18
N PRO A 251 22.05 1.80 44.01
CA PRO A 251 21.37 0.93 44.98
C PRO A 251 21.08 -0.50 44.47
N GLU A 252 21.82 -1.49 44.98
CA GLU A 252 21.49 -2.94 44.98
C GLU A 252 22.25 -3.62 46.16
N PRO A 253 21.93 -4.87 46.56
CA PRO A 253 20.62 -5.41 46.91
C PRO A 253 20.66 -6.16 48.27
N VAL A 254 19.51 -6.40 48.93
CA VAL A 254 19.43 -7.26 50.13
C VAL A 254 18.16 -8.11 50.16
N THR A 255 18.33 -9.43 50.30
CA THR A 255 17.33 -10.46 50.66
C THR A 255 17.23 -10.57 52.20
N ASP A 256 16.16 -11.07 52.85
CA ASP A 256 15.75 -12.48 52.85
C ASP A 256 14.59 -12.74 53.86
N THR A 257 13.92 -13.90 53.75
CA THR A 257 13.04 -14.60 54.73
C THR A 257 11.69 -14.00 55.19
N ALA A 258 10.81 -14.93 55.61
CA ALA A 258 9.41 -14.75 56.06
C ALA A 258 9.28 -15.22 57.56
N PRO A 259 8.13 -15.64 58.18
CA PRO A 259 6.80 -16.00 57.64
C PRO A 259 5.55 -15.57 58.48
N GLU A 260 4.37 -16.07 58.06
CA GLU A 260 3.11 -16.33 58.81
C GLU A 260 2.38 -15.20 59.61
N ALA A 261 1.11 -14.92 59.24
CA ALA A 261 -0.06 -15.26 60.09
C ALA A 261 -1.44 -14.89 59.46
N VAL A 262 -2.42 -15.77 59.72
CA VAL A 262 -3.84 -15.77 59.34
C VAL A 262 -4.69 -14.66 59.98
N MET A 263 -5.66 -14.06 59.23
CA MET A 263 -7.08 -13.98 59.67
C MET A 263 -8.08 -13.47 58.61
N GLU A 264 -9.28 -14.05 58.63
CA GLU A 264 -10.50 -13.52 58.00
C GLU A 264 -11.21 -12.54 58.95
N THR A 265 -11.95 -11.56 58.41
CA THR A 265 -13.19 -11.07 59.06
C THR A 265 -14.25 -10.63 58.05
N SER A 266 -15.47 -11.03 58.35
CA SER A 266 -16.72 -10.78 57.62
C SER A 266 -17.28 -9.34 57.79
N VAL A 267 -18.23 -8.99 56.93
CA VAL A 267 -19.08 -7.77 56.99
C VAL A 267 -20.56 -8.21 56.82
N PRO A 268 -21.57 -7.61 57.50
CA PRO A 268 -22.81 -8.32 57.83
C PRO A 268 -24.10 -7.90 57.07
N ASP A 269 -25.14 -8.73 57.20
CA ASP A 269 -26.55 -8.48 56.83
C ASP A 269 -27.28 -7.47 57.74
N ALA A 270 -28.35 -6.84 57.22
CA ALA A 270 -29.63 -6.60 57.94
C ALA A 270 -30.79 -6.05 57.06
N GLU A 271 -31.85 -6.88 56.90
CA GLU A 271 -33.32 -6.59 56.86
C GLU A 271 -33.88 -5.25 56.30
N ASP A 272 -34.67 -5.29 55.21
CA ASP A 272 -36.13 -5.59 55.07
C ASP A 272 -37.08 -4.40 55.38
N ARG A 273 -37.85 -3.99 54.36
CA ARG A 273 -39.23 -3.48 54.51
C ARG A 273 -40.03 -3.69 53.21
N ARG A 274 -41.34 -3.91 53.36
CA ARG A 274 -42.18 -4.59 52.35
C ARG A 274 -43.32 -3.73 51.77
N ARG A 275 -43.80 -4.21 50.61
CA ARG A 275 -45.19 -4.27 50.08
C ARG A 275 -45.79 -3.09 49.27
N ARG A 276 -46.28 -3.52 48.08
CA ARG A 276 -47.55 -3.18 47.39
C ARG A 276 -47.67 -1.83 46.68
N ASP A 277 -47.86 -1.85 45.35
CA ASP A 277 -49.13 -1.86 44.58
C ASP A 277 -48.75 -1.90 43.06
N ALA A 278 -49.63 -1.95 42.05
CA ALA A 278 -50.68 -2.94 41.75
C ALA A 278 -51.02 -2.94 40.23
N GLU A 279 -51.31 -4.13 39.66
CA GLU A 279 -52.16 -4.45 38.48
C GLU A 279 -51.91 -3.87 37.05
N ASP A 280 -52.24 -4.72 36.07
CA ASP A 280 -52.59 -4.55 34.64
C ASP A 280 -51.77 -3.67 33.66
N HIS A 281 -51.14 -4.33 32.67
CA HIS A 281 -51.89 -4.73 31.46
C HIS A 281 -51.21 -5.84 30.62
N VAL A 282 -52.03 -6.53 29.82
CA VAL A 282 -51.70 -7.62 28.88
C VAL A 282 -51.67 -7.08 27.44
N GLU A 283 -50.70 -7.52 26.60
CA GLU A 283 -50.93 -8.35 25.39
C GLU A 283 -49.59 -8.81 24.75
N SER A 284 -49.63 -9.60 23.67
CA SER A 284 -48.56 -10.54 23.29
C SER A 284 -48.11 -10.52 21.82
N ASN A 285 -46.84 -10.85 21.61
CA ASN A 285 -46.29 -11.63 20.48
C ASN A 285 -44.93 -12.19 20.96
N SER A 286 -44.69 -13.51 21.00
CA SER A 286 -44.47 -14.45 19.88
C SER A 286 -43.16 -14.15 19.11
N GLY A 287 -42.18 -15.07 19.08
CA GLY A 287 -42.03 -16.30 19.88
C GLY A 287 -40.80 -17.14 19.50
N MET A 288 -40.33 -17.94 20.47
CA MET A 288 -39.36 -19.06 20.36
C MET A 288 -37.93 -18.78 19.87
N ASP A 289 -36.98 -18.84 20.81
CA ASP A 289 -35.67 -19.44 20.58
C ASP A 289 -35.81 -20.94 20.24
N GLU A 290 -34.92 -21.49 19.41
CA GLU A 290 -34.56 -22.91 19.49
C GLU A 290 -33.09 -23.11 19.05
N PHE A 291 -32.27 -23.68 19.95
CA PHE A 291 -30.90 -24.10 19.66
C PHE A 291 -30.93 -25.50 19.02
N ILE A 292 -30.24 -25.70 17.90
CA ILE A 292 -29.86 -27.06 17.45
C ILE A 292 -28.36 -27.09 17.10
N GLU A 293 -27.68 -27.99 17.78
CA GLU A 293 -26.28 -28.38 17.59
C GLU A 293 -26.22 -29.58 16.62
N TYR A 294 -25.27 -29.59 15.68
CA TYR A 294 -25.08 -30.72 14.75
C TYR A 294 -23.61 -31.11 14.63
N ALA A 295 -23.26 -32.20 15.31
CA ALA A 295 -22.17 -33.08 14.91
C ALA A 295 -22.75 -34.29 14.14
N GLY A 296 -22.01 -34.83 13.17
CA GLY A 296 -22.46 -35.96 12.36
C GLY A 296 -21.31 -36.62 11.61
N GLU A 297 -20.95 -37.83 12.03
CA GLU A 297 -19.95 -38.67 11.35
C GLU A 297 -20.56 -39.33 10.10
N VAL A 298 -19.70 -39.75 9.15
CA VAL A 298 -20.12 -40.51 7.95
C VAL A 298 -19.37 -41.83 7.89
N GLU A 299 -20.07 -42.93 8.18
CA GLU A 299 -19.55 -44.29 8.08
C GLU A 299 -19.92 -44.95 6.73
N ILE A 300 -19.07 -45.85 6.23
CA ILE A 300 -19.22 -46.51 4.93
C ILE A 300 -19.88 -47.88 5.10
N ILE A 301 -21.00 -48.14 4.39
CA ILE A 301 -21.61 -49.47 4.29
C ILE A 301 -21.88 -49.83 2.82
N ILE A 302 -21.61 -51.10 2.47
CA ILE A 302 -21.80 -51.69 1.14
C ILE A 302 -22.64 -52.97 1.30
N ASP A 303 -23.76 -53.10 0.58
CA ASP A 303 -24.28 -54.38 0.02
C ASP A 303 -25.48 -54.13 -0.95
N PRO A 304 -26.00 -55.12 -1.73
CA PRO A 304 -26.36 -54.84 -3.13
C PRO A 304 -27.67 -55.52 -3.64
N ARG A 305 -27.83 -55.47 -4.98
CA ARG A 305 -28.63 -56.37 -5.86
C ARG A 305 -30.15 -56.15 -6.04
N GLN A 306 -30.51 -56.21 -7.33
CA GLN A 306 -31.84 -56.55 -7.91
C GLN A 306 -32.98 -55.55 -7.72
N SER A 307 -33.95 -55.41 -8.64
CA SER A 307 -34.02 -55.83 -10.06
C SER A 307 -35.10 -54.99 -10.77
N SER A 308 -34.95 -54.61 -12.04
CA SER A 308 -35.62 -55.22 -13.21
C SER A 308 -35.58 -54.19 -14.36
N GLY A 309 -35.88 -54.56 -15.62
CA GLY A 309 -35.76 -53.63 -16.76
C GLY A 309 -36.75 -53.85 -17.90
N CYS A 310 -36.38 -53.34 -19.09
CA CYS A 310 -37.13 -53.30 -20.37
C CYS A 310 -38.18 -52.16 -20.51
N GLY A 311 -38.21 -51.37 -21.59
CA GLY A 311 -37.16 -51.17 -22.62
C GLY A 311 -37.60 -50.63 -23.99
N GLN A 312 -36.58 -50.44 -24.85
CA GLN A 312 -36.56 -50.63 -26.31
C GLN A 312 -36.88 -49.45 -27.28
N LYS A 313 -36.18 -49.54 -28.43
CA LYS A 313 -36.24 -48.76 -29.69
C LYS A 313 -35.31 -47.54 -29.77
N ASP A 314 -34.55 -47.33 -30.87
CA ASP A 314 -34.53 -48.04 -32.17
C ASP A 314 -33.15 -48.04 -32.88
N ARG A 315 -33.07 -48.74 -34.04
CA ARG A 315 -31.96 -48.79 -35.04
C ARG A 315 -30.84 -49.84 -34.90
N GLN A 316 -31.25 -51.09 -35.17
CA GLN A 316 -30.69 -51.97 -36.23
C GLN A 316 -29.16 -52.16 -36.37
N SER A 317 -28.71 -53.36 -36.02
CA SER A 317 -27.65 -54.11 -36.72
C SER A 317 -28.27 -55.30 -37.47
N ILE A 318 -27.58 -55.88 -38.46
CA ILE A 318 -28.07 -57.00 -39.28
C ILE A 318 -27.16 -58.24 -39.13
N HIS A 319 -27.76 -59.42 -39.25
CA HIS A 319 -27.22 -60.72 -38.81
C HIS A 319 -26.07 -61.31 -39.65
N PRO A 320 -25.24 -62.19 -39.04
CA PRO A 320 -24.47 -63.19 -39.75
C PRO A 320 -25.31 -64.46 -40.04
N GLY A 321 -25.02 -65.14 -41.15
CA GLY A 321 -25.59 -66.45 -41.50
C GLY A 321 -25.16 -66.93 -42.89
N ALA A 322 -24.67 -68.16 -43.01
CA ALA A 322 -24.33 -68.78 -44.29
C ALA A 322 -25.59 -69.40 -44.96
N ASP A 323 -25.59 -69.75 -46.25
CA ASP A 323 -25.07 -71.07 -46.69
C ASP A 323 -25.00 -71.25 -48.24
N ASN A 324 -24.20 -72.24 -48.65
CA ASN A 324 -24.34 -73.17 -49.80
C ASN A 324 -24.16 -72.75 -51.31
N ARG A 325 -23.20 -73.48 -51.94
CA ARG A 325 -23.13 -74.03 -53.34
C ARG A 325 -22.48 -73.27 -54.50
N HIS A 326 -21.25 -73.73 -54.79
CA HIS A 326 -20.77 -74.25 -56.08
C HIS A 326 -21.21 -73.58 -57.40
N HIS A 327 -20.22 -73.13 -58.18
CA HIS A 327 -19.85 -73.90 -59.39
C HIS A 327 -18.35 -73.80 -59.69
N SER A 328 -17.89 -74.74 -60.51
CA SER A 328 -16.53 -74.98 -60.98
C SER A 328 -15.81 -73.76 -61.61
N ALA A 329 -14.52 -73.63 -61.32
CA ALA A 329 -13.56 -72.90 -62.15
C ALA A 329 -12.55 -73.91 -62.71
N ASP A 330 -12.44 -73.99 -64.03
CA ASP A 330 -11.59 -74.97 -64.72
C ASP A 330 -10.11 -74.56 -64.79
N SER A 331 -9.27 -75.55 -65.08
CA SER A 331 -7.83 -75.41 -65.26
C SER A 331 -7.44 -74.44 -66.38
N PHE A 332 -6.41 -73.62 -66.12
CA PHE A 332 -5.48 -73.18 -67.17
C PHE A 332 -4.03 -73.47 -66.78
N ALA A 333 -3.19 -73.70 -67.79
CA ALA A 333 -1.91 -74.39 -67.63
C ALA A 333 -0.78 -73.49 -67.12
N VAL A 334 0.24 -74.15 -66.56
CA VAL A 334 1.56 -73.57 -66.32
C VAL A 334 2.29 -73.45 -67.65
N ASP A 335 2.94 -72.31 -67.89
CA ASP A 335 3.91 -72.15 -68.97
C ASP A 335 5.23 -71.57 -68.45
N GLU A 336 6.30 -71.73 -69.22
CA GLU A 336 7.69 -71.80 -68.71
C GLU A 336 8.28 -70.49 -68.13
N MET A 337 9.13 -70.62 -67.11
CA MET A 337 10.09 -69.58 -66.69
C MET A 337 11.53 -70.16 -66.70
N PRO A 338 12.53 -69.45 -67.27
CA PRO A 338 13.78 -70.07 -67.69
C PRO A 338 14.81 -70.31 -66.54
N SER A 339 15.57 -71.38 -66.71
CA SER A 339 16.61 -71.84 -65.77
C SER A 339 17.91 -70.99 -65.76
N ARG A 340 18.70 -71.18 -64.67
CA ARG A 340 20.15 -70.90 -64.46
C ARG A 340 20.52 -69.62 -63.68
N LEU A 341 20.69 -69.79 -62.36
CA LEU A 341 21.61 -68.97 -61.57
C LEU A 341 23.06 -69.42 -61.81
N PRO A 342 24.06 -68.52 -61.88
CA PRO A 342 25.45 -68.88 -62.20
C PRO A 342 26.28 -69.32 -60.98
N ASN A 343 27.10 -70.36 -61.16
CA ASN A 343 27.74 -71.14 -60.09
C ASN A 343 28.93 -70.48 -59.34
N TRP A 344 29.08 -69.15 -59.33
CA TRP A 344 30.24 -68.48 -58.70
C TRP A 344 30.06 -68.16 -57.21
N LEU A 345 28.84 -68.20 -56.68
CA LEU A 345 28.50 -67.79 -55.30
C LEU A 345 28.77 -68.84 -54.20
N GLN A 346 29.06 -70.11 -54.54
CA GLN A 346 29.18 -71.20 -53.55
C GLN A 346 30.56 -71.35 -52.88
N ARG A 347 31.48 -70.37 -52.97
CA ARG A 347 32.84 -70.45 -52.38
C ARG A 347 33.14 -69.52 -51.20
N LEU A 348 32.19 -68.72 -50.72
CA LEU A 348 32.41 -67.79 -49.59
C LEU A 348 31.89 -68.28 -48.22
N PHE A 349 31.06 -69.32 -48.18
CA PHE A 349 30.43 -69.82 -46.95
C PHE A 349 31.30 -70.85 -46.20
N SER A 350 32.40 -70.39 -45.62
CA SER A 350 32.95 -71.07 -44.44
C SER A 350 32.08 -70.73 -43.22
N ARG A 351 31.93 -71.65 -42.26
CA ARG A 351 31.22 -71.35 -40.99
C ARG A 351 31.86 -70.22 -40.18
N ARG A 352 33.15 -69.90 -40.44
CA ARG A 352 33.87 -68.80 -39.79
C ARG A 352 33.58 -67.43 -40.42
N THR A 353 33.51 -67.35 -41.76
CA THR A 353 33.18 -66.09 -42.46
C THR A 353 31.76 -65.64 -42.17
N LEU A 354 30.79 -66.55 -42.10
CA LEU A 354 29.42 -66.21 -41.69
C LEU A 354 29.37 -65.65 -40.25
N LEU A 355 30.11 -66.26 -39.31
CA LEU A 355 30.19 -65.79 -37.93
C LEU A 355 30.81 -64.40 -37.81
N VAL A 356 31.89 -64.13 -38.56
CA VAL A 356 32.51 -62.79 -38.60
C VAL A 356 31.56 -61.74 -39.17
N VAL A 357 30.83 -62.05 -40.25
CA VAL A 357 29.82 -61.13 -40.80
C VAL A 357 28.67 -60.90 -39.82
N LEU A 358 28.22 -61.92 -39.09
CA LEU A 358 27.14 -61.77 -38.10
C LEU A 358 27.61 -60.97 -36.88
N VAL A 359 28.84 -61.17 -36.40
CA VAL A 359 29.44 -60.36 -35.33
C VAL A 359 29.66 -58.91 -35.77
N LEU A 360 30.11 -58.67 -37.02
CA LEU A 360 30.24 -57.32 -37.57
C LEU A 360 28.88 -56.65 -37.80
N ALA A 361 27.85 -57.40 -38.19
CA ALA A 361 26.47 -56.90 -38.27
C ALA A 361 25.91 -56.58 -36.88
N ALA A 362 26.23 -57.38 -35.86
CA ALA A 362 25.84 -57.10 -34.47
C ALA A 362 26.57 -55.87 -33.91
N LEU A 363 27.89 -55.74 -34.12
CA LEU A 363 28.66 -54.54 -33.77
C LEU A 363 28.14 -53.31 -34.52
N GLY A 364 27.86 -53.44 -35.82
CA GLY A 364 27.29 -52.38 -36.64
C GLY A 364 25.88 -51.97 -36.17
N PHE A 365 25.05 -52.93 -35.78
CA PHE A 365 23.73 -52.66 -35.21
C PHE A 365 23.85 -51.96 -33.84
N VAL A 366 24.76 -52.40 -32.97
CA VAL A 366 25.04 -51.73 -31.69
C VAL A 366 25.62 -50.32 -31.91
N ALA A 367 26.47 -50.11 -32.92
CA ALA A 367 26.98 -48.79 -33.27
C ALA A 367 25.88 -47.86 -33.85
N VAL A 368 25.01 -48.36 -34.73
CA VAL A 368 23.97 -47.56 -35.41
C VAL A 368 22.71 -47.34 -34.57
N LYS A 369 22.33 -48.29 -33.70
CA LYS A 369 21.19 -48.13 -32.76
C LYS A 369 21.60 -47.67 -31.37
N GLY A 370 22.80 -48.02 -30.90
CA GLY A 370 23.34 -47.59 -29.61
C GLY A 370 24.11 -46.27 -29.70
N GLY A 371 24.77 -45.96 -30.81
CA GLY A 371 25.50 -44.68 -31.00
C GLY A 371 24.65 -43.44 -30.68
N PRO A 372 23.43 -43.30 -31.20
CA PRO A 372 22.53 -42.20 -30.83
C PRO A 372 22.17 -42.13 -29.34
N PHE A 373 22.25 -43.26 -28.61
CA PHE A 373 21.97 -43.35 -27.18
C PHE A 373 23.20 -43.06 -26.30
N PHE A 374 24.41 -43.07 -26.88
CA PHE A 374 25.66 -42.71 -26.18
C PHE A 374 26.19 -41.32 -26.54
N PHE A 375 25.73 -40.70 -27.64
CA PHE A 375 26.22 -39.40 -28.13
C PHE A 375 25.17 -38.28 -28.21
N SER A 376 24.02 -38.42 -27.53
CA SER A 376 23.19 -37.26 -27.22
C SER A 376 23.94 -36.33 -26.26
N LYS A 377 24.32 -35.13 -26.75
CA LYS A 377 24.56 -34.00 -25.85
C LYS A 377 23.28 -33.79 -25.03
N GLY A 378 23.41 -33.59 -23.72
CA GLY A 378 22.26 -33.33 -22.86
C GLY A 378 21.60 -31.98 -23.15
N LEU A 379 20.56 -31.62 -22.40
CA LEU A 379 20.17 -30.22 -22.29
C LEU A 379 21.27 -29.45 -21.54
N ALA A 380 21.64 -28.28 -22.06
CA ALA A 380 22.40 -27.31 -21.28
C ALA A 380 21.48 -26.76 -20.19
N VAL A 381 21.92 -26.76 -18.94
CA VAL A 381 21.17 -26.20 -17.81
C VAL A 381 22.11 -25.42 -16.90
N GLN A 382 21.60 -24.35 -16.30
CA GLN A 382 22.28 -23.71 -15.18
C GLN A 382 21.87 -24.39 -13.87
N THR A 383 22.76 -24.35 -12.89
CA THR A 383 22.54 -24.95 -11.58
C THR A 383 22.86 -23.96 -10.47
N THR A 384 22.27 -24.20 -9.30
CA THR A 384 22.56 -23.47 -8.06
C THR A 384 22.62 -24.46 -6.89
N PHE A 385 23.18 -24.02 -5.76
CA PHE A 385 23.14 -24.79 -4.52
C PHE A 385 22.12 -24.15 -3.55
N PRO A 386 21.42 -24.95 -2.73
CA PRO A 386 20.56 -24.40 -1.69
C PRO A 386 21.37 -23.60 -0.67
N GLU A 387 20.85 -22.44 -0.30
CA GLU A 387 21.48 -21.59 0.73
C GLU A 387 20.97 -21.94 2.12
N MET A 388 21.84 -21.92 3.13
CA MET A 388 21.44 -22.00 4.53
C MET A 388 21.44 -20.60 5.13
N GLY A 389 20.29 -20.13 5.62
CA GLY A 389 20.22 -18.80 6.26
C GLY A 389 18.85 -18.41 6.78
N GLU A 390 18.72 -17.12 7.07
CA GLU A 390 17.45 -16.53 7.52
C GLU A 390 16.52 -16.24 6.34
N ILE A 391 15.21 -16.41 6.59
CA ILE A 391 14.12 -16.06 5.68
C ILE A 391 12.96 -15.46 6.48
N TYR A 392 12.25 -14.51 5.88
CA TYR A 392 11.15 -13.78 6.50
C TYR A 392 9.96 -13.73 5.54
N GLN A 393 8.75 -14.03 6.03
CA GLN A 393 7.54 -13.67 5.32
C GLN A 393 7.25 -12.20 5.62
N THR A 394 7.07 -11.41 4.58
CA THR A 394 6.92 -9.95 4.68
C THR A 394 5.64 -9.48 4.00
N ILE A 395 4.91 -8.59 4.66
CA ILE A 395 3.83 -7.81 4.06
C ILE A 395 4.37 -6.40 3.87
N VAL A 396 4.44 -5.95 2.62
CA VAL A 396 4.78 -4.56 2.28
C VAL A 396 3.49 -3.76 2.20
N ALA A 397 3.47 -2.61 2.87
CA ALA A 397 2.44 -1.60 2.63
C ALA A 397 3.01 -0.18 2.83
N PRO A 398 2.59 0.80 2.01
CA PRO A 398 2.96 2.19 2.18
C PRO A 398 2.23 2.79 3.38
N GLY A 399 2.90 3.70 4.07
CA GLY A 399 2.37 4.41 5.22
C GLY A 399 2.72 5.88 5.23
N ASN A 400 2.12 6.60 6.17
CA ASN A 400 2.36 8.01 6.40
C ASN A 400 2.65 8.27 7.87
N ILE A 401 3.54 9.22 8.17
CA ILE A 401 3.75 9.67 9.54
C ILE A 401 2.51 10.43 10.01
N VAL A 402 1.90 9.97 11.08
CA VAL A 402 0.76 10.62 11.74
C VAL A 402 1.12 11.03 13.16
N SER A 403 0.52 12.10 13.66
CA SER A 403 0.59 12.45 15.08
C SER A 403 -0.65 11.93 15.78
N ARG A 404 -0.45 11.03 16.75
CA ARG A 404 -1.50 10.52 17.65
C ARG A 404 -2.11 11.62 18.52
N GLN A 405 -1.42 12.76 18.67
CA GLN A 405 -1.88 13.95 19.39
C GLN A 405 -2.30 15.07 18.42
N ARG A 406 -3.27 14.81 17.55
CA ARG A 406 -3.89 15.82 16.68
C ARG A 406 -5.12 16.42 17.34
N MET A 407 -5.11 17.73 17.65
CA MET A 407 -6.25 18.42 18.29
C MET A 407 -6.64 19.69 17.53
N VAL A 408 -7.95 19.87 17.34
CA VAL A 408 -8.54 21.10 16.77
C VAL A 408 -8.83 22.09 17.90
N ILE A 409 -8.09 23.20 17.92
CA ILE A 409 -8.24 24.28 18.90
C ILE A 409 -9.36 25.22 18.43
N ARG A 410 -10.30 25.52 19.33
CA ARG A 410 -11.50 26.37 19.13
C ARG A 410 -11.55 27.44 20.24
N PRO A 411 -12.24 28.58 20.05
CA PRO A 411 -12.34 29.57 21.11
C PRO A 411 -13.33 29.08 22.20
N SER A 412 -13.09 29.47 23.45
CA SER A 412 -13.97 29.07 24.57
C SER A 412 -15.31 29.81 24.61
N HIS A 413 -15.41 30.95 23.93
CA HIS A 413 -16.60 31.80 23.84
C HIS A 413 -16.61 32.55 22.50
N ALA A 414 -17.71 33.25 22.21
CA ALA A 414 -17.78 34.15 21.07
C ALA A 414 -16.92 35.41 21.28
N GLY A 415 -16.41 35.99 20.20
CA GLY A 415 -15.75 37.30 20.23
C GLY A 415 -14.92 37.60 18.99
N ARG A 416 -14.33 38.80 18.92
CA ARG A 416 -13.36 39.17 17.89
C ARG A 416 -11.95 38.74 18.30
N LEU A 417 -11.18 38.18 17.38
CA LEU A 417 -9.73 37.97 17.59
C LEU A 417 -9.00 39.31 17.51
N THR A 418 -8.32 39.72 18.58
CA THR A 418 -7.50 40.93 18.60
C THR A 418 -6.12 40.69 17.98
N MET A 419 -5.57 39.50 18.18
CA MET A 419 -4.27 39.08 17.64
C MET A 419 -4.23 37.57 17.46
N VAL A 420 -3.49 37.14 16.44
CA VAL A 420 -3.06 35.76 16.22
C VAL A 420 -1.52 35.81 16.22
N LEU A 421 -0.89 35.00 17.06
CA LEU A 421 0.54 35.10 17.39
C LEU A 421 1.40 33.99 16.77
N VAL A 422 0.77 32.98 16.15
CA VAL A 422 1.46 31.81 15.60
C VAL A 422 1.11 31.57 14.13
N SER A 423 2.08 31.05 13.40
CA SER A 423 2.00 30.71 11.97
C SER A 423 1.71 29.21 11.75
N GLN A 424 1.29 28.86 10.53
CA GLN A 424 1.25 27.45 10.12
C GLN A 424 2.69 26.94 9.94
N GLY A 425 2.96 25.72 10.40
CA GLY A 425 4.31 25.15 10.48
C GLY A 425 5.12 25.60 11.70
N GLU A 426 4.58 26.44 12.58
CA GLU A 426 5.28 26.91 13.78
C GLU A 426 5.22 25.90 14.93
N ARG A 427 6.35 25.69 15.61
CA ARG A 427 6.47 24.91 16.84
C ARG A 427 6.04 25.75 18.05
N VAL A 428 5.14 25.21 18.87
CA VAL A 428 4.58 25.86 20.05
C VAL A 428 4.77 25.00 21.30
N GLN A 429 4.94 25.63 22.46
CA GLN A 429 5.06 24.95 23.75
C GLN A 429 3.72 24.89 24.48
N ARG A 430 3.52 23.89 25.35
CA ARG A 430 2.36 23.82 26.26
C ARG A 430 2.20 25.13 27.05
N GLY A 431 1.02 25.75 26.99
CA GLY A 431 0.71 27.02 27.63
C GLY A 431 1.08 28.27 26.80
N GLN A 432 1.72 28.12 25.63
CA GLN A 432 2.00 29.24 24.74
C GLN A 432 0.71 29.87 24.20
N LEU A 433 0.64 31.20 24.21
CA LEU A 433 -0.48 31.97 23.67
C LEU A 433 -0.47 31.93 22.14
N LEU A 434 -1.56 31.44 21.54
CA LEU A 434 -1.73 31.29 20.09
C LEU A 434 -2.56 32.43 19.49
N ALA A 435 -3.59 32.88 20.22
CA ALA A 435 -4.42 34.02 19.88
C ALA A 435 -5.08 34.61 21.13
N ARG A 436 -5.55 35.86 21.03
CA ARG A 436 -6.31 36.55 22.10
C ARG A 436 -7.58 37.16 21.55
N LEU A 437 -8.70 36.94 22.24
CA LEU A 437 -9.99 37.56 21.96
C LEU A 437 -10.05 38.99 22.55
N ASP A 438 -10.87 39.84 21.96
CA ASP A 438 -11.14 41.22 22.41
C ASP A 438 -11.98 41.18 23.69
N ASP A 439 -11.43 41.71 24.79
CA ASP A 439 -11.98 41.58 26.14
C ASP A 439 -12.82 42.79 26.57
N ARG A 440 -12.81 43.90 25.82
CA ARG A 440 -13.25 45.23 26.28
C ARG A 440 -14.66 45.32 26.85
N GLU A 441 -15.57 44.44 26.45
CA GLU A 441 -16.94 44.38 26.99
C GLU A 441 -17.06 43.55 28.27
N LEU A 442 -16.14 42.60 28.52
CA LEU A 442 -16.17 41.70 29.68
C LEU A 442 -16.04 42.45 31.02
N PRO A 443 -15.11 43.42 31.23
CA PRO A 443 -15.06 44.21 32.47
C PRO A 443 -16.30 45.07 32.72
N ALA A 444 -17.00 45.50 31.67
CA ALA A 444 -18.24 46.26 31.80
C ALA A 444 -19.40 45.34 32.22
N HIS A 445 -19.54 44.19 31.56
CA HIS A 445 -20.54 43.17 31.88
C HIS A 445 -20.33 42.58 33.29
N LEU A 446 -19.08 42.32 33.68
CA LEU A 446 -18.73 41.90 35.05
C LEU A 446 -19.16 42.93 36.11
N LYS A 447 -18.88 44.22 35.89
CA LYS A 447 -19.33 45.29 36.80
C LYS A 447 -20.85 45.38 36.89
N GLN A 448 -21.57 45.17 35.79
CA GLN A 448 -23.03 45.10 35.80
C GLN A 448 -23.53 43.94 36.67
N ILE A 449 -23.06 42.71 36.43
CA ILE A 449 -23.51 41.53 37.20
C ILE A 449 -23.11 41.65 38.68
N GLN A 450 -21.95 42.23 38.99
CA GLN A 450 -21.55 42.54 40.38
C GLN A 450 -22.49 43.53 41.05
N ALA A 451 -22.93 44.59 40.35
CA ALA A 451 -23.93 45.53 40.86
C ALA A 451 -25.31 44.88 41.05
N GLU A 452 -25.73 44.02 40.12
CA GLU A 452 -26.97 43.24 40.26
C GLU A 452 -26.90 42.27 41.45
N LEU A 453 -25.74 41.67 41.74
CA LEU A 453 -25.52 40.81 42.90
C LEU A 453 -25.62 41.58 44.22
N ILE A 454 -25.10 42.82 44.27
CA ILE A 454 -25.23 43.71 45.43
C ILE A 454 -26.71 44.04 45.65
N ALA A 455 -27.42 44.49 44.61
CA ALA A 455 -28.85 44.82 44.70
C ALA A 455 -29.72 43.60 45.11
N ALA A 456 -29.39 42.40 44.62
CA ALA A 456 -30.08 41.17 45.02
C ALA A 456 -29.83 40.77 46.48
N ARG A 457 -28.65 41.08 47.04
CA ARG A 457 -28.34 40.89 48.47
C ARG A 457 -29.08 41.92 49.33
N GLU A 458 -29.12 43.18 48.92
CA GLU A 458 -29.90 44.22 49.62
C GLU A 458 -31.41 43.93 49.66
N ASP A 459 -31.96 43.29 48.62
CA ASP A 459 -33.36 42.86 48.61
C ASP A 459 -33.64 41.67 49.56
N ILE A 460 -32.69 40.75 49.75
CA ILE A 460 -32.76 39.75 50.84
C ILE A 460 -32.80 40.46 52.19
N ASP A 461 -31.83 41.34 52.46
CA ASP A 461 -31.74 42.09 53.72
C ASP A 461 -33.05 42.85 54.01
N ARG A 462 -33.62 43.50 53.00
CA ARG A 462 -34.87 44.24 53.09
C ARG A 462 -36.07 43.32 53.34
N THR A 463 -36.21 42.23 52.59
CA THR A 463 -37.34 41.29 52.73
C THR A 463 -37.25 40.50 54.04
N GLU A 464 -36.05 40.16 54.52
CA GLU A 464 -35.82 39.46 55.78
C GLU A 464 -36.13 40.33 56.99
N ARG A 465 -35.71 41.61 56.99
CA ARG A 465 -36.11 42.58 58.02
C ARG A 465 -37.63 42.77 58.05
N THR A 466 -38.27 42.81 56.88
CA THR A 466 -39.73 42.95 56.73
C THR A 466 -40.47 41.72 57.27
N TRP A 467 -40.06 40.50 56.89
CA TRP A 467 -40.60 39.25 57.42
C TRP A 467 -40.41 39.13 58.93
N THR A 468 -39.21 39.47 59.44
CA THR A 468 -38.90 39.47 60.88
C THR A 468 -39.80 40.43 61.66
N GLN A 469 -40.07 41.62 61.11
CA GLN A 469 -40.98 42.59 61.73
C GLN A 469 -42.44 42.09 61.73
N LEU A 470 -42.94 41.59 60.59
CA LEU A 470 -44.32 41.08 60.48
C LEU A 470 -44.54 39.86 61.37
N ARG A 471 -43.58 38.95 61.43
CA ARG A 471 -43.58 37.80 62.34
C ARG A 471 -43.68 38.22 63.81
N ARG A 472 -42.83 39.15 64.27
CA ARG A 472 -42.87 39.68 65.64
C ARG A 472 -44.17 40.42 65.99
N SER A 473 -44.85 40.98 64.99
CA SER A 473 -46.16 41.62 65.16
C SER A 473 -47.30 40.60 65.19
N HIS A 474 -47.21 39.52 64.40
CA HIS A 474 -48.13 38.38 64.44
C HIS A 474 -48.02 37.61 65.78
N GLU A 475 -46.81 37.40 66.28
CA GLU A 475 -46.53 36.84 67.62
C GLU A 475 -47.12 37.69 68.77
N LYS A 476 -47.52 38.95 68.49
CA LYS A 476 -48.23 39.86 69.40
C LYS A 476 -49.72 40.04 69.06
N GLY A 477 -50.26 39.25 68.12
CA GLY A 477 -51.67 39.34 67.67
C GLY A 477 -52.03 40.59 66.85
N ALA A 478 -51.05 41.40 66.43
CA ALA A 478 -51.29 42.70 65.79
C ALA A 478 -51.35 42.65 64.24
N VAL A 479 -51.05 41.50 63.63
CA VAL A 479 -51.02 41.26 62.18
C VAL A 479 -51.54 39.86 61.90
N ALA A 480 -52.31 39.67 60.82
CA ALA A 480 -52.84 38.37 60.41
C ALA A 480 -51.79 37.47 59.73
N GLU A 481 -51.92 36.14 59.88
CA GLU A 481 -50.95 35.13 59.43
C GLU A 481 -50.60 35.25 57.94
N GLN A 482 -51.58 35.59 57.10
CA GLN A 482 -51.39 35.75 55.65
C GLN A 482 -50.26 36.75 55.32
N PHE A 483 -50.14 37.86 56.04
CA PHE A 483 -49.07 38.84 55.79
C PHE A 483 -47.68 38.29 56.11
N VAL A 484 -47.57 37.36 57.06
CA VAL A 484 -46.30 36.67 57.39
C VAL A 484 -45.95 35.68 56.29
N LYS A 485 -46.93 34.89 55.82
CA LYS A 485 -46.79 33.97 54.68
C LYS A 485 -46.41 34.71 53.39
N ASP A 486 -47.07 35.83 53.07
CA ASP A 486 -46.74 36.67 51.92
C ASP A 486 -45.32 37.25 52.00
N ALA A 487 -44.85 37.60 53.21
CA ALA A 487 -43.49 38.08 53.42
C ALA A 487 -42.44 36.96 53.32
N GLU A 488 -42.78 35.74 53.77
CA GLU A 488 -41.91 34.57 53.62
C GLU A 488 -41.74 34.17 52.15
N VAL A 489 -42.83 34.19 51.37
CA VAL A 489 -42.81 33.97 49.92
C VAL A 489 -41.92 35.01 49.22
N LYS A 490 -41.99 36.29 49.62
CA LYS A 490 -41.11 37.36 49.11
C LYS A 490 -39.64 37.12 49.46
N LEU A 491 -39.34 36.74 50.70
CA LEU A 491 -37.98 36.40 51.13
C LEU A 491 -37.43 35.17 50.38
N ARG A 492 -38.24 34.13 50.17
CA ARG A 492 -37.88 32.96 49.35
C ARG A 492 -37.60 33.36 47.90
N ALA A 493 -38.39 34.25 47.32
CA ALA A 493 -38.18 34.77 45.97
C ALA A 493 -36.91 35.62 45.85
N ALA A 494 -36.64 36.51 46.81
CA ALA A 494 -35.41 37.32 46.86
C ALA A 494 -34.16 36.44 46.96
N ARG A 495 -34.17 35.43 47.85
CA ARG A 495 -33.10 34.43 47.98
C ARG A 495 -32.87 33.66 46.67
N ALA A 496 -33.94 33.15 46.03
CA ALA A 496 -33.85 32.45 44.76
C ALA A 496 -33.33 33.33 43.60
N ARG A 497 -33.65 34.64 43.61
CA ARG A 497 -33.07 35.61 42.67
C ARG A 497 -31.57 35.78 42.90
N ALA A 498 -31.14 35.98 44.15
CA ALA A 498 -29.73 36.16 44.47
C ALA A 498 -28.86 34.94 44.13
N SER A 499 -29.38 33.71 44.30
CA SER A 499 -28.68 32.48 43.86
C SER A 499 -28.37 32.52 42.36
N ARG A 500 -29.37 32.81 41.51
CA ARG A 500 -29.18 32.90 40.05
C ARG A 500 -28.17 33.98 39.66
N VAL A 501 -28.22 35.15 40.30
CA VAL A 501 -27.28 36.24 40.03
C VAL A 501 -25.86 35.90 40.55
N MET A 502 -25.75 35.14 41.64
CA MET A 502 -24.47 34.65 42.16
C MET A 502 -23.85 33.56 41.28
N GLU A 503 -24.66 32.70 40.67
CA GLU A 503 -24.23 31.74 39.63
C GLU A 503 -23.76 32.48 38.36
N ALA A 504 -24.52 33.48 37.90
CA ALA A 504 -24.14 34.33 36.79
C ALA A 504 -22.83 35.09 37.05
N ALA A 505 -22.63 35.62 38.26
CA ALA A 505 -21.40 36.31 38.65
C ALA A 505 -20.17 35.38 38.66
N GLN A 506 -20.32 34.15 39.15
CA GLN A 506 -19.25 33.14 39.09
C GLN A 506 -18.91 32.80 37.64
N ASN A 507 -19.91 32.47 36.82
CA ASN A 507 -19.70 32.14 35.40
C ASN A 507 -19.04 33.29 34.63
N ALA A 508 -19.48 34.54 34.84
CA ALA A 508 -18.88 35.71 34.22
C ALA A 508 -17.41 35.93 34.63
N THR A 509 -17.04 35.56 35.86
CA THR A 509 -15.65 35.68 36.36
C THR A 509 -14.70 34.70 35.66
N LEU A 510 -15.22 33.57 35.15
CA LEU A 510 -14.46 32.56 34.39
C LEU A 510 -14.33 32.89 32.89
N VAL A 511 -14.88 34.00 32.39
CA VAL A 511 -14.79 34.37 30.96
C VAL A 511 -13.46 35.08 30.63
N PRO A 512 -12.98 36.08 31.40
CA PRO A 512 -11.66 36.69 31.16
C PRO A 512 -10.50 35.70 31.18
N GLU A 513 -10.55 34.66 32.03
CA GLU A 513 -9.54 33.59 32.06
C GLU A 513 -9.47 32.78 30.75
N LYS A 514 -10.50 32.88 29.89
CA LYS A 514 -10.67 32.10 28.66
C LYS A 514 -10.52 32.93 27.37
N GLN A 515 -10.17 34.22 27.49
CA GLN A 515 -9.89 35.12 26.37
C GLN A 515 -8.58 34.76 25.62
N ASP A 516 -7.67 34.06 26.32
CA ASP A 516 -6.36 33.65 25.83
C ASP A 516 -6.42 32.21 25.31
N VAL A 517 -6.27 32.05 23.99
CA VAL A 517 -6.25 30.75 23.33
C VAL A 517 -4.84 30.17 23.45
N MET A 518 -4.63 29.26 24.40
CA MET A 518 -3.32 28.65 24.68
C MET A 518 -3.18 27.25 24.09
N ALA A 519 -1.94 26.82 23.81
CA ALA A 519 -1.64 25.46 23.40
C ALA A 519 -1.82 24.45 24.56
N PRO A 520 -2.61 23.37 24.40
CA PRO A 520 -2.84 22.36 25.45
C PRO A 520 -1.61 21.48 25.75
N PHE A 521 -0.75 21.29 24.75
CA PHE A 521 0.49 20.51 24.79
C PHE A 521 1.53 21.13 23.82
N SER A 522 2.78 20.66 23.85
CA SER A 522 3.82 21.11 22.92
C SER A 522 3.73 20.38 21.58
N GLY A 523 3.86 21.07 20.46
CA GLY A 523 3.72 20.49 19.13
C GLY A 523 3.81 21.53 18.01
N THR A 524 3.40 21.15 16.79
CA THR A 524 3.46 22.01 15.60
C THR A 524 2.06 22.35 15.07
N ILE A 525 1.83 23.62 14.71
CA ILE A 525 0.56 24.10 14.15
C ILE A 525 0.45 23.65 12.69
N THR A 526 -0.25 22.55 12.42
CA THR A 526 -0.37 21.96 11.07
C THR A 526 -1.33 22.74 10.17
N GLN A 527 -2.32 23.43 10.73
CA GLN A 527 -3.24 24.33 10.02
C GLN A 527 -3.57 25.55 10.88
N ARG A 528 -3.62 26.75 10.25
CA ARG A 528 -4.14 27.99 10.85
C ARG A 528 -5.37 28.44 10.07
N GLN A 529 -6.50 28.59 10.76
CA GLN A 529 -7.78 29.03 10.20
C GLN A 529 -8.28 30.35 10.84
N ALA A 530 -7.63 30.79 11.92
CA ALA A 530 -7.87 32.05 12.61
C ALA A 530 -7.14 33.25 11.97
N GLU A 531 -7.84 34.37 11.81
CA GLU A 531 -7.27 35.66 11.37
C GLU A 531 -7.49 36.78 12.39
N ALA A 532 -6.54 37.72 12.49
CA ALA A 532 -6.70 38.89 13.36
C ALA A 532 -7.80 39.82 12.83
N GLY A 533 -8.67 40.30 13.72
CA GLY A 533 -9.86 41.09 13.37
C GLY A 533 -11.11 40.27 13.07
N GLN A 534 -10.99 38.96 12.85
CA GLN A 534 -12.11 38.04 12.58
C GLN A 534 -13.02 37.87 13.80
N TRP A 535 -14.34 37.75 13.59
CA TRP A 535 -15.27 37.30 14.62
C TRP A 535 -15.38 35.77 14.62
N VAL A 536 -15.30 35.13 15.79
CA VAL A 536 -15.30 33.68 15.95
C VAL A 536 -16.31 33.23 17.02
N MET A 537 -16.81 32.01 16.86
CA MET A 537 -17.72 31.30 17.78
C MET A 537 -17.06 29.97 18.22
N PRO A 538 -17.51 29.34 19.33
CA PRO A 538 -16.94 28.05 19.80
C PRO A 538 -17.01 26.88 18.83
N THR A 539 -17.77 26.98 17.75
CA THR A 539 -17.80 26.00 16.64
C THR A 539 -16.66 26.20 15.63
N ASN A 540 -16.12 27.42 15.49
CA ASN A 540 -15.06 27.73 14.53
C ASN A 540 -13.72 27.10 14.97
N PRO A 541 -13.05 26.32 14.09
CA PRO A 541 -11.67 25.94 14.30
C PRO A 541 -10.75 27.14 14.10
N LEU A 542 -9.75 27.28 14.97
CA LEU A 542 -8.75 28.35 14.92
C LEU A 542 -7.40 27.80 14.44
N PHE A 543 -7.01 26.66 15.00
CA PHE A 543 -5.75 25.97 14.71
C PHE A 543 -5.95 24.46 14.77
N VAL A 544 -5.13 23.72 14.03
CA VAL A 544 -4.90 22.30 14.28
C VAL A 544 -3.47 22.15 14.79
N LEU A 545 -3.34 21.56 15.98
CA LEU A 545 -2.07 21.29 16.65
C LEU A 545 -1.78 19.79 16.58
N ALA A 546 -0.55 19.42 16.20
CA ALA A 546 -0.06 18.05 16.20
C ALA A 546 1.12 17.91 17.17
N GLY A 547 1.04 16.98 18.12
CA GLY A 547 2.10 16.72 19.10
C GLY A 547 3.23 15.88 18.52
N GLU A 548 4.48 16.30 18.74
CA GLU A 548 5.67 15.65 18.17
C GLU A 548 6.14 14.43 18.96
N ALA A 549 5.81 14.35 20.26
CA ALA A 549 6.24 13.28 21.16
C ALA A 549 5.47 11.96 21.00
N GLN A 550 4.51 11.89 20.06
CA GLN A 550 3.70 10.70 19.75
C GLN A 550 3.40 10.67 18.25
N SER A 551 4.45 10.73 17.43
CA SER A 551 4.37 10.32 16.03
C SER A 551 4.32 8.79 15.94
N GLU A 552 3.48 8.28 15.05
CA GLU A 552 3.33 6.87 14.70
C GLU A 552 3.29 6.78 13.17
N ILE A 553 3.59 5.61 12.59
CA ILE A 553 3.39 5.36 11.16
C ILE A 553 2.00 4.71 11.00
N GLU A 554 1.11 5.32 10.23
CA GLU A 554 -0.18 4.75 9.82
C GLU A 554 -0.02 4.08 8.45
N VAL A 555 -0.24 2.77 8.39
CA VAL A 555 -0.09 1.92 7.19
C VAL A 555 -1.44 1.28 6.86
N SER A 556 -1.86 1.32 5.60
CA SER A 556 -3.09 0.66 5.14
C SER A 556 -2.75 -0.70 4.52
N VAL A 557 -3.26 -1.79 5.10
CA VAL A 557 -3.02 -3.17 4.66
C VAL A 557 -4.34 -3.81 4.19
N ASP A 558 -4.30 -4.71 3.21
CA ASP A 558 -5.47 -5.49 2.79
C ASP A 558 -6.06 -6.30 3.96
N ALA A 559 -7.39 -6.44 4.02
CA ALA A 559 -8.08 -7.18 5.08
C ALA A 559 -7.62 -8.64 5.22
N ALA A 560 -7.32 -9.35 4.13
CA ALA A 560 -6.83 -10.73 4.16
C ALA A 560 -5.38 -10.81 4.69
N ASP A 561 -4.56 -9.82 4.38
CA ASP A 561 -3.19 -9.71 4.89
C ASP A 561 -3.15 -9.34 6.38
N SER A 562 -4.08 -8.49 6.83
CA SER A 562 -4.19 -8.05 8.22
C SER A 562 -4.28 -9.21 9.23
N LEU A 563 -4.86 -10.35 8.82
CA LEU A 563 -5.00 -11.57 9.63
C LEU A 563 -3.67 -12.19 10.06
N ARG A 564 -2.56 -11.85 9.38
CA ARG A 564 -1.19 -12.31 9.68
C ARG A 564 -0.40 -11.30 10.51
N ILE A 565 -0.93 -10.11 10.73
CA ILE A 565 -0.24 -9.01 11.41
C ILE A 565 -0.58 -9.03 12.90
N LEU A 566 0.45 -8.96 13.75
CA LEU A 566 0.35 -9.04 15.21
C LEU A 566 1.16 -7.92 15.87
N VAL A 567 0.62 -7.37 16.95
CA VAL A 567 1.32 -6.38 17.79
C VAL A 567 2.63 -6.95 18.30
N GLY A 568 3.72 -6.19 18.16
CA GLY A 568 5.08 -6.59 18.50
C GLY A 568 5.88 -7.20 17.35
N GLN A 569 5.30 -7.45 16.17
CA GLN A 569 6.07 -7.81 14.97
C GLN A 569 7.03 -6.69 14.57
N VAL A 570 8.21 -7.09 14.06
CA VAL A 570 9.24 -6.18 13.57
C VAL A 570 8.85 -5.66 12.19
N VAL A 571 9.03 -4.36 11.99
CA VAL A 571 8.83 -3.69 10.71
C VAL A 571 10.15 -3.06 10.29
N LEU A 572 10.62 -3.39 9.08
CA LEU A 572 11.68 -2.64 8.42
C LEU A 572 11.03 -1.47 7.67
N VAL A 573 11.52 -0.25 7.90
CA VAL A 573 10.93 0.99 7.37
C VAL A 573 11.96 1.73 6.53
N THR A 574 11.52 2.24 5.39
CA THR A 574 12.32 3.03 4.43
C THR A 574 11.56 4.30 4.00
N SER A 575 12.24 5.28 3.40
CA SER A 575 11.58 6.50 2.90
C SER A 575 12.36 7.19 1.79
N ASP A 576 11.67 7.67 0.74
CA ASP A 576 12.22 8.53 -0.32
C ASP A 576 12.99 9.75 0.22
N ALA A 577 12.65 10.23 1.42
CA ALA A 577 13.31 11.37 2.07
C ALA A 577 14.71 11.03 2.61
N PHE A 578 15.02 9.75 2.81
CA PHE A 578 16.26 9.23 3.37
C PHE A 578 16.63 7.88 2.71
N PRO A 579 16.93 7.86 1.39
CA PRO A 579 17.02 6.61 0.61
C PRO A 579 18.16 5.68 1.06
N ASP A 580 19.22 6.22 1.66
CA ASP A 580 20.35 5.44 2.20
C ASP A 580 20.10 4.91 3.64
N LEU A 581 18.88 5.01 4.18
CA LEU A 581 18.55 4.69 5.57
C LEU A 581 17.31 3.79 5.71
N GLU A 582 17.55 2.51 6.00
CA GLU A 582 16.55 1.61 6.55
C GLU A 582 16.62 1.60 8.09
N TRP A 583 15.49 1.53 8.79
CA TRP A 583 15.46 1.36 10.25
C TRP A 583 14.36 0.39 10.70
N GLN A 584 14.42 -0.06 11.95
CA GLN A 584 13.48 -1.04 12.50
C GLN A 584 12.57 -0.44 13.57
N GLU A 585 11.28 -0.70 13.42
CA GLU A 585 10.19 -0.30 14.31
C GLU A 585 9.31 -1.54 14.66
N THR A 586 8.26 -1.36 15.46
CA THR A 586 7.32 -2.46 15.79
C THR A 586 5.86 -2.08 15.60
N VAL A 587 5.03 -3.07 15.25
CA VAL A 587 3.57 -2.92 15.21
C VAL A 587 3.05 -2.65 16.63
N THR A 588 2.35 -1.54 16.84
CA THR A 588 1.86 -1.09 18.16
C THR A 588 0.36 -1.35 18.37
N ARG A 589 -0.45 -1.21 17.31
CA ARG A 589 -1.86 -1.62 17.26
C ARG A 589 -2.30 -1.88 15.82
N LEU A 590 -3.43 -2.55 15.67
CA LEU A 590 -4.25 -2.59 14.47
C LEU A 590 -5.62 -2.03 14.84
N ASP A 591 -6.32 -1.37 13.92
CA ASP A 591 -7.71 -0.96 14.14
C ASP A 591 -8.69 -2.10 13.84
N THR A 592 -9.76 -2.18 14.63
CA THR A 592 -10.68 -3.33 14.68
C THR A 592 -11.81 -3.27 13.65
N MET A 593 -11.75 -2.34 12.71
CA MET A 593 -12.70 -2.17 11.61
C MET A 593 -11.91 -1.86 10.35
N ALA A 594 -12.28 -2.49 9.23
CA ALA A 594 -11.79 -2.08 7.93
C ALA A 594 -12.42 -0.73 7.53
N GLU A 595 -11.62 0.19 7.00
CA GLU A 595 -12.13 1.39 6.34
C GLU A 595 -12.38 1.07 4.86
N GLN A 596 -13.61 1.32 4.41
CA GLN A 596 -14.03 1.13 3.01
C GLN A 596 -13.72 2.38 2.19
N GLU A 597 -12.51 2.47 1.67
CA GLU A 597 -12.17 3.41 0.61
C GLU A 597 -12.20 2.71 -0.76
N ALA A 598 -12.86 3.36 -1.72
CA ALA A 598 -12.71 3.16 -3.17
C ALA A 598 -12.49 1.71 -3.68
N ASN A 599 -13.33 0.76 -3.23
CA ASN A 599 -13.41 -0.62 -3.72
C ASN A 599 -12.37 -1.62 -3.14
N THR A 600 -11.74 -1.32 -2.00
CA THR A 600 -10.92 -2.26 -1.21
C THR A 600 -11.24 -2.20 0.28
N ASP A 601 -11.37 -3.36 0.94
CA ASP A 601 -11.46 -3.45 2.40
C ASP A 601 -10.04 -3.39 3.00
N SER A 602 -9.69 -2.29 3.66
CA SER A 602 -8.35 -2.08 4.23
C SER A 602 -8.36 -1.89 5.74
N VAL A 603 -7.35 -2.46 6.43
CA VAL A 603 -7.16 -2.35 7.87
C VAL A 603 -5.94 -1.48 8.16
N LYS A 604 -6.12 -0.52 9.07
CA LYS A 604 -5.03 0.37 9.49
C LYS A 604 -4.17 -0.27 10.56
N VAL A 605 -2.86 -0.33 10.27
CA VAL A 605 -1.82 -0.84 11.14
C VAL A 605 -0.97 0.34 11.59
N PHE A 606 -0.74 0.47 12.90
CA PHE A 606 0.01 1.58 13.49
C PHE A 606 1.33 1.08 14.06
N ILE A 607 2.42 1.64 13.58
CA ILE A 607 3.79 1.22 13.87
C ILE A 607 4.51 2.34 14.62
N SER A 608 5.46 1.99 15.48
CA SER A 608 6.20 2.96 16.28
C SER A 608 7.05 3.90 15.41
N LEU A 609 7.36 5.09 15.94
CA LEU A 609 8.42 5.94 15.42
C LEU A 609 9.40 6.22 16.58
N GLY A 610 10.38 5.34 16.73
CA GLY A 610 11.35 5.34 17.81
C GLY A 610 12.53 6.29 17.59
N ALA A 611 13.40 6.42 18.58
CA ALA A 611 14.57 7.30 18.56
C ALA A 611 15.70 6.89 17.57
N ARG A 612 15.44 5.92 16.69
CA ARG A 612 16.30 5.55 15.55
C ARG A 612 15.77 6.06 14.21
N ALA A 613 14.49 6.43 14.14
CA ALA A 613 13.92 7.04 12.95
C ALA A 613 14.56 8.41 12.67
N PRO A 614 14.67 8.83 11.40
CA PRO A 614 15.05 10.20 11.06
C PRO A 614 13.97 11.23 11.46
N ASP A 615 14.27 12.54 11.39
CA ASP A 615 13.33 13.65 11.71
C ASP A 615 12.24 13.79 10.63
N LEU A 616 11.34 12.80 10.60
CA LEU A 616 10.21 12.73 9.68
C LEU A 616 9.02 13.53 10.23
N ARG A 617 8.45 14.35 9.35
CA ARG A 617 7.33 15.23 9.64
C ARG A 617 6.00 14.53 9.39
N PRO A 618 4.95 14.80 10.19
CA PRO A 618 3.61 14.32 9.91
C PRO A 618 3.16 14.66 8.47
N GLY A 619 2.68 13.65 7.74
CA GLY A 619 2.34 13.73 6.32
C GLY A 619 3.47 13.38 5.34
N GLN A 620 4.67 13.00 5.81
CA GLN A 620 5.66 12.32 4.96
C GLN A 620 5.33 10.83 4.81
N ALA A 621 5.57 10.30 3.61
CA ALA A 621 5.40 8.89 3.29
C ALA A 621 6.63 8.05 3.67
N VAL A 622 6.37 6.80 4.01
CA VAL A 622 7.36 5.74 4.29
C VAL A 622 6.84 4.42 3.74
N ASP A 623 7.70 3.48 3.41
CA ASP A 623 7.31 2.11 3.06
C ASP A 623 7.63 1.18 4.24
N ALA A 624 6.69 0.30 4.59
CA ALA A 624 6.76 -0.57 5.75
C ALA A 624 6.73 -2.05 5.34
N GLU A 625 7.83 -2.76 5.57
CA GLU A 625 8.00 -4.21 5.40
C GLU A 625 7.76 -4.91 6.74
N ILE A 626 6.53 -5.37 6.98
CA ILE A 626 6.07 -6.00 8.23
C ILE A 626 6.41 -7.49 8.19
N ARG A 627 7.27 -7.96 9.11
CA ARG A 627 7.72 -9.36 9.18
C ARG A 627 6.71 -10.21 9.96
N THR A 628 5.93 -11.00 9.24
CA THR A 628 4.84 -11.81 9.81
C THR A 628 5.26 -13.21 10.23
N ALA A 629 6.27 -13.79 9.58
CA ALA A 629 6.89 -15.05 9.97
C ALA A 629 8.42 -15.01 9.76
N TRP A 630 9.17 -15.85 10.47
CA TRP A 630 10.61 -16.00 10.29
C TRP A 630 11.10 -17.44 10.49
N SER A 631 12.18 -17.81 9.81
CA SER A 631 12.93 -19.04 10.04
C SER A 631 14.42 -18.70 9.91
N THR A 632 15.22 -19.01 10.93
CA THR A 632 16.62 -18.56 11.03
C THR A 632 17.63 -19.57 10.45
N HIS A 633 17.17 -20.77 10.12
CA HIS A 633 17.98 -21.89 9.63
C HIS A 633 17.26 -22.61 8.47
N ALA A 634 16.70 -21.82 7.55
CA ALA A 634 16.00 -22.32 6.39
C ALA A 634 16.99 -22.87 5.35
N ILE A 635 16.61 -23.98 4.70
CA ILE A 635 17.17 -24.39 3.41
C ILE A 635 16.43 -23.55 2.36
N LYS A 636 17.10 -22.58 1.75
CA LYS A 636 16.49 -21.63 0.79
C LYS A 636 16.86 -21.98 -0.64
N VAL A 637 15.91 -21.82 -1.57
CA VAL A 637 16.11 -22.00 -3.01
C VAL A 637 15.44 -20.87 -3.78
N PRO A 638 15.98 -20.40 -4.93
CA PRO A 638 15.31 -19.38 -5.74
C PRO A 638 13.94 -19.86 -6.25
N PHE A 639 12.96 -18.96 -6.37
CA PHE A 639 11.65 -19.33 -6.93
C PHE A 639 11.75 -19.93 -8.33
N GLU A 640 12.69 -19.46 -9.16
CA GLU A 640 12.92 -20.01 -10.50
C GLU A 640 13.28 -21.51 -10.52
N ALA A 641 13.71 -22.09 -9.39
CA ALA A 641 13.97 -23.53 -9.28
C ALA A 641 12.69 -24.38 -9.06
N LEU A 642 11.58 -23.79 -8.61
CA LEU A 642 10.37 -24.51 -8.22
C LEU A 642 9.53 -24.94 -9.43
N LEU A 643 9.27 -26.24 -9.54
CA LEU A 643 8.41 -26.83 -10.58
C LEU A 643 7.03 -27.17 -9.98
N LYS A 644 6.03 -26.32 -10.22
CA LYS A 644 4.63 -26.57 -9.86
C LYS A 644 4.00 -27.54 -10.88
N ARG A 645 3.48 -28.70 -10.46
CA ARG A 645 2.81 -29.72 -11.30
C ARG A 645 1.67 -30.39 -10.53
N ASP A 646 0.47 -30.47 -11.13
CA ASP A 646 -0.71 -31.13 -10.54
C ASP A 646 -1.01 -30.71 -9.08
N GLY A 647 -0.74 -29.44 -8.73
CA GLY A 647 -0.91 -28.88 -7.38
C GLY A 647 0.21 -29.21 -6.38
N GLN A 648 1.24 -29.96 -6.78
CA GLN A 648 2.43 -30.27 -5.98
C GLN A 648 3.66 -29.49 -6.45
N VAL A 649 4.61 -29.25 -5.54
CA VAL A 649 5.86 -28.55 -5.84
C VAL A 649 7.00 -29.57 -5.91
N TYR A 650 7.86 -29.41 -6.91
CA TYR A 650 9.02 -30.27 -7.15
C TYR A 650 10.29 -29.42 -7.34
N LEU A 651 11.45 -30.00 -7.05
CA LEU A 651 12.75 -29.50 -7.50
C LEU A 651 13.35 -30.46 -8.52
N ALA A 652 13.99 -29.92 -9.55
CA ALA A 652 14.92 -30.66 -10.39
C ALA A 652 16.32 -30.61 -9.75
N VAL A 653 16.94 -31.77 -9.56
CA VAL A 653 18.28 -31.93 -8.98
C VAL A 653 19.19 -32.57 -10.02
N LEU A 654 20.43 -32.11 -10.11
CA LEU A 654 21.46 -32.74 -10.94
C LEU A 654 22.07 -33.93 -10.18
N GLN A 655 21.93 -35.13 -10.73
CA GLN A 655 22.57 -36.33 -10.20
C GLN A 655 23.10 -37.20 -11.34
N ASP A 656 24.39 -37.54 -11.30
CA ASP A 656 25.05 -38.42 -12.29
C ASP A 656 24.80 -38.00 -13.77
N GLY A 657 24.83 -36.69 -14.04
CA GLY A 657 24.58 -36.10 -15.37
C GLY A 657 23.13 -36.21 -15.86
N GLN A 658 22.18 -36.46 -14.95
CA GLN A 658 20.76 -36.62 -15.22
C GLN A 658 19.91 -35.76 -14.28
N VAL A 659 18.74 -35.36 -14.76
CA VAL A 659 17.69 -34.73 -13.96
C VAL A 659 17.08 -35.76 -13.01
N ARG A 660 16.98 -35.41 -11.72
CA ARG A 660 16.13 -36.08 -10.74
C ARG A 660 15.07 -35.14 -10.21
N ILE A 661 13.81 -35.52 -10.35
CA ILE A 661 12.67 -34.69 -9.92
C ILE A 661 12.23 -35.15 -8.53
N LYS A 662 12.53 -34.34 -7.51
CA LYS A 662 12.14 -34.60 -6.11
C LYS A 662 10.87 -33.81 -5.76
N PRO A 663 9.83 -34.41 -5.17
CA PRO A 663 8.76 -33.65 -4.52
C PRO A 663 9.32 -32.93 -3.30
N VAL A 664 8.87 -31.71 -3.06
CA VAL A 664 9.27 -30.87 -1.92
C VAL A 664 8.06 -30.27 -1.21
N ILE A 665 8.25 -29.89 0.06
CA ILE A 665 7.28 -29.11 0.83
C ILE A 665 7.93 -27.75 1.11
N THR A 666 7.35 -26.67 0.58
CA THR A 666 7.81 -25.30 0.85
C THR A 666 7.39 -24.84 2.26
N GLY A 667 7.94 -23.72 2.70
CA GLY A 667 7.71 -23.14 4.02
C GLY A 667 7.41 -21.65 3.94
N ILE A 668 8.28 -20.85 4.57
CA ILE A 668 8.30 -19.40 4.36
C ILE A 668 8.76 -19.09 2.92
N GLU A 669 8.19 -18.06 2.33
CA GLU A 669 8.47 -17.57 0.98
C GLU A 669 8.72 -16.04 1.08
N ASP A 670 9.86 -15.56 0.54
CA ASP A 670 10.25 -14.14 0.48
C ASP A 670 9.99 -13.54 -0.93
N PHE A 671 10.71 -12.50 -1.36
CA PHE A 671 10.57 -11.92 -2.72
C PHE A 671 11.33 -12.68 -3.82
N SER A 672 12.30 -13.51 -3.42
CA SER A 672 13.30 -14.14 -4.30
C SER A 672 13.53 -15.62 -4.02
N MET A 673 13.36 -16.05 -2.76
CA MET A 673 13.66 -17.39 -2.27
C MET A 673 12.47 -18.03 -1.54
N ALA A 674 12.39 -19.36 -1.61
CA ALA A 674 11.49 -20.20 -0.84
C ALA A 674 12.26 -21.12 0.12
N GLU A 675 11.75 -21.29 1.34
CA GLU A 675 12.19 -22.30 2.29
C GLU A 675 11.73 -23.70 1.84
N ILE A 676 12.63 -24.67 1.83
CA ILE A 676 12.33 -26.09 1.63
C ILE A 676 12.34 -26.80 2.99
N ARG A 677 11.15 -27.14 3.49
CA ARG A 677 10.98 -27.80 4.79
C ARG A 677 11.19 -29.31 4.72
N GLN A 678 10.90 -29.93 3.58
CA GLN A 678 11.11 -31.36 3.32
C GLN A 678 11.41 -31.62 1.83
N GLY A 679 12.14 -32.70 1.54
CA GLY A 679 12.44 -33.18 0.18
C GLY A 679 13.87 -32.90 -0.31
N LEU A 680 14.60 -32.01 0.36
CA LEU A 680 15.99 -31.65 0.06
C LEU A 680 16.87 -31.80 1.30
N GLY A 681 18.14 -32.19 1.11
CA GLY A 681 19.15 -32.38 2.16
C GLY A 681 20.11 -31.20 2.35
N GLY A 682 19.93 -30.09 1.64
CA GLY A 682 20.75 -28.88 1.75
C GLY A 682 22.16 -28.99 1.15
N HIS A 683 22.41 -29.98 0.29
CA HIS A 683 23.72 -30.20 -0.35
C HIS A 683 23.63 -30.69 -1.79
N GLU A 684 22.42 -30.90 -2.31
CA GLU A 684 22.19 -31.30 -3.70
C GLU A 684 22.28 -30.10 -4.64
N GLU A 685 22.84 -30.32 -5.83
CA GLU A 685 22.88 -29.33 -6.88
C GLU A 685 21.52 -29.23 -7.58
N ILE A 686 20.91 -28.05 -7.53
CA ILE A 686 19.55 -27.78 -8.04
C ILE A 686 19.64 -27.25 -9.46
N ILE A 687 18.80 -27.76 -10.36
CA ILE A 687 18.73 -27.31 -11.75
C ILE A 687 17.73 -26.16 -11.86
N LEU A 688 18.18 -25.06 -12.44
CA LEU A 688 17.35 -23.90 -12.80
C LEU A 688 16.68 -24.19 -14.16
N PRO A 689 15.36 -24.43 -14.23
CA PRO A 689 14.72 -24.89 -15.47
C PRO A 689 14.62 -23.79 -16.53
N ARG A 690 14.42 -22.52 -16.14
CA ARG A 690 14.30 -21.34 -17.05
C ARG A 690 13.47 -21.62 -18.32
N GLY A 691 12.27 -22.17 -18.13
CA GLY A 691 11.33 -22.52 -19.20
C GLY A 691 11.54 -23.90 -19.86
N LEU A 692 12.59 -24.64 -19.51
CA LEU A 692 12.85 -25.99 -20.02
C LEU A 692 11.92 -27.03 -19.37
N PHE A 693 11.23 -27.83 -20.19
CA PHE A 693 10.36 -28.92 -19.74
C PHE A 693 11.15 -30.18 -19.35
N LEU A 694 11.83 -30.12 -18.20
CA LEU A 694 12.65 -31.21 -17.65
C LEU A 694 11.82 -32.43 -17.22
N ARG A 695 12.31 -33.64 -17.51
CA ARG A 695 11.73 -34.94 -17.11
C ARG A 695 12.74 -35.73 -16.27
N ASP A 696 12.25 -36.62 -15.41
CA ASP A 696 13.13 -37.47 -14.61
C ASP A 696 13.93 -38.43 -15.51
N GLY A 697 15.24 -38.45 -15.36
CA GLY A 697 16.17 -39.20 -16.20
C GLY A 697 16.61 -38.50 -17.50
N ASP A 698 16.16 -37.27 -17.79
CA ASP A 698 16.72 -36.49 -18.90
C ASP A 698 18.22 -36.23 -18.67
N ARG A 699 19.06 -36.43 -19.70
CA ARG A 699 20.48 -36.09 -19.61
C ARG A 699 20.67 -34.59 -19.73
N VAL A 700 21.51 -34.06 -18.85
CA VAL A 700 21.81 -32.63 -18.74
C VAL A 700 23.30 -32.41 -18.51
N TYR A 701 23.80 -31.24 -18.89
CA TYR A 701 25.13 -30.76 -18.54
C TYR A 701 25.06 -29.31 -18.10
N GLN A 702 25.92 -28.96 -17.14
CA GLN A 702 26.06 -27.61 -16.63
C GLN A 702 26.57 -26.68 -17.75
N SER A 703 25.89 -25.57 -17.98
CA SER A 703 26.44 -24.45 -18.76
C SER A 703 27.10 -23.44 -17.83
N ASP A 704 28.38 -23.16 -18.09
CA ASP A 704 29.07 -22.02 -17.47
C ASP A 704 28.36 -20.72 -17.87
N SER A 705 28.26 -19.76 -16.96
CA SER A 705 27.55 -18.47 -17.13
C SER A 705 28.34 -17.44 -17.96
N ARG A 706 28.99 -17.87 -19.05
CA ARG A 706 29.93 -17.07 -19.85
C ARG A 706 29.79 -17.17 -21.37
N ASP A 707 28.99 -18.12 -21.87
CA ASP A 707 28.69 -18.33 -23.30
C ASP A 707 27.22 -17.99 -23.59
#